data_AF-A0A815RDW1-F1
#
_entry.id   AF-A0A815RDW1-F1
#
_cell.length_a   1.000
_cell.length_b   1.000
_cell.length_c   1.000
_cell.angle_alpha   90.00
_cell.angle_beta   90.00
_cell.angle_gamma   90.00
#
_symmetry.space_group_name_H-M   'P 1'
#
loop_
_entity.id
_entity.type
_entity.pdbx_description
1 polymer ?
#
loop_
_entity_poly.entity_id
_entity_poly.type
_entity_poly.pdbx_seq_one_letter_code
_entity_poly.pdbx_strand_id
1 'polypeptide(L)'
;MLNSRSHCYRLASEAFSPPRRSITQSRQLEDLKQLYEVLKHESQSSTYPYSEKINPNGIFANNELDLQKIKVYGFDFDYTLARYKPTLHSLIYDNAKTFLVKNLRYPDALMNFSYRPGMGARGLHLDIKRGWLMKVDSYHNIQLGTVYHGMRAVSDEEVLAAHHGTKLTIDVVGYLGRTSNMFQFVDIFSIPEITLLRDVTQYFIDNSIPFATEYVHYDVQEAVSAFHKSGAMHRIVGNNVETYFEENARLKTFLQRLRDANKQIFIITNSAYWYVNHGMSYLLGENWQDFFDIIICQARKPSFFAEQKRPFREIDVHKNSKSWARVQKLEHGKVYVEVCWKIAFQWNLPCRFCSKGNLTNLISMTNWQGNDVLYIGDHIYGDLADLFLKYGWRTGAILEEVEDEINIMNSDAFQKTIRWLTVLQWLTNKLQVIPGPEADLVMKNWLAEQDAERAKSRDLLNPYFGSIFRTHTVPTYFHRRLARFADVYTSNVCNFLSYPLDYIFFPRRLALPHENVLPTPDLNLLLMKSISLCVYVCAGRFNDDITRALLPDASEDKRREIDERKDLLFHQLVKENLQPTKGLPRIIAYIQENRSKFKLGLATNAIPSVTEFGLTFIKIDMKTFLDAIIIAKELGIKMYLKLTRRLNVEKNTRIVFEDSASGVRAAVVAEIKRIGVLTSAEKETLEEYGTWRTVKNFEGMNWDEIFTALTLC
;
A
#
# COMPACT_ATOMS: atom_id res chain seq x y z
N MET A 1 -17.19 -24.38 -6.46
CA MET A 1 -16.18 -23.44 -5.92
C MET A 1 -15.75 -23.72 -4.47
N LEU A 2 -16.58 -24.35 -3.61
CA LEU A 2 -16.18 -24.72 -2.24
C LEU A 2 -15.27 -25.97 -2.17
N ASN A 3 -15.41 -26.91 -3.10
CA ASN A 3 -14.64 -28.16 -3.10
C ASN A 3 -13.15 -28.02 -3.48
N SER A 4 -12.75 -27.00 -4.27
CA SER A 4 -11.32 -26.77 -4.59
C SER A 4 -10.56 -26.10 -3.44
N ARG A 5 -11.25 -25.21 -2.71
CA ARG A 5 -10.69 -24.55 -1.52
C ARG A 5 -10.48 -25.54 -0.38
N SER A 6 -11.39 -26.50 -0.17
CA SER A 6 -11.24 -27.49 0.91
C SER A 6 -10.04 -28.44 0.70
N HIS A 7 -9.68 -28.76 -0.56
CA HIS A 7 -8.50 -29.55 -0.88
C HIS A 7 -7.20 -28.76 -0.64
N CYS A 8 -7.15 -27.49 -1.05
CA CYS A 8 -6.00 -26.61 -0.80
C CYS A 8 -5.78 -26.35 0.71
N TYR A 9 -6.86 -26.15 1.48
CA TYR A 9 -6.76 -26.01 2.94
C TYR A 9 -6.26 -27.28 3.62
N ARG A 10 -6.64 -28.46 3.11
CA ARG A 10 -6.20 -29.75 3.65
C ARG A 10 -4.70 -29.96 3.40
N LEU A 11 -4.23 -29.73 2.16
CA LEU A 11 -2.80 -29.78 1.79
C LEU A 11 -1.95 -28.74 2.54
N ALA A 12 -2.46 -27.52 2.71
CA ALA A 12 -1.78 -26.50 3.52
C ALA A 12 -1.69 -26.92 4.99
N SER A 13 -2.78 -27.45 5.59
CA SER A 13 -2.77 -27.91 6.99
C SER A 13 -1.81 -29.09 7.23
N GLU A 14 -1.63 -29.96 6.24
CA GLU A 14 -0.66 -31.06 6.28
C GLU A 14 0.78 -30.54 6.14
N ALA A 15 1.01 -29.50 5.32
CA ALA A 15 2.32 -28.85 5.16
C ALA A 15 2.76 -28.01 6.38
N PHE A 16 1.82 -27.54 7.22
CA PHE A 16 2.09 -26.81 8.47
C PHE A 16 2.25 -27.74 9.69
N SER A 17 2.03 -29.05 9.54
CA SER A 17 2.21 -30.02 10.62
C SER A 17 3.70 -30.43 10.75
N PRO A 18 4.24 -30.62 11.97
CA PRO A 18 5.59 -31.16 12.14
C PRO A 18 5.70 -32.54 11.46
N PRO A 19 6.87 -32.89 10.88
CA PRO A 19 7.00 -34.10 10.08
C PRO A 19 6.62 -35.34 10.91
N ARG A 20 5.56 -36.03 10.48
CA ARG A 20 5.27 -37.38 10.98
C ARG A 20 6.44 -38.29 10.59
N ARG A 21 7.00 -39.00 11.56
CA ARG A 21 8.24 -39.81 11.49
C ARG A 21 8.23 -41.01 10.50
N SER A 22 7.48 -41.00 9.40
CA SER A 22 7.44 -42.14 8.47
C SER A 22 7.17 -41.82 6.98
N ILE A 23 7.42 -40.60 6.50
CA ILE A 23 7.29 -40.28 5.07
C ILE A 23 8.63 -40.51 4.39
N THR A 24 8.67 -41.30 3.30
CA THR A 24 9.88 -41.52 2.50
C THR A 24 10.24 -40.24 1.73
N GLN A 25 11.54 -39.96 1.56
CA GLN A 25 12.05 -38.76 0.86
C GLN A 25 11.47 -38.60 -0.55
N SER A 26 11.31 -39.72 -1.28
CA SER A 26 10.67 -39.74 -2.60
C SER A 26 9.22 -39.25 -2.58
N ARG A 27 8.46 -39.56 -1.53
CA ARG A 27 7.08 -39.09 -1.37
C ARG A 27 7.03 -37.60 -1.04
N GLN A 28 7.93 -37.10 -0.19
CA GLN A 28 8.02 -35.67 0.13
C GLN A 28 8.34 -34.82 -1.11
N LEU A 29 9.22 -35.33 -1.98
CA LEU A 29 9.55 -34.67 -3.25
C LEU A 29 8.35 -34.60 -4.18
N GLU A 30 7.60 -35.70 -4.32
CA GLU A 30 6.41 -35.74 -5.17
C GLU A 30 5.29 -34.83 -4.66
N ASP A 31 5.06 -34.81 -3.35
CA ASP A 31 4.10 -33.89 -2.71
C ASP A 31 4.46 -32.42 -3.00
N LEU A 32 5.75 -32.07 -2.96
CA LEU A 32 6.22 -30.71 -3.29
C LEU A 32 6.03 -30.36 -4.78
N LYS A 33 6.25 -31.30 -5.70
CA LYS A 33 5.99 -31.07 -7.14
C LYS A 33 4.51 -30.87 -7.40
N GLN A 34 3.64 -31.67 -6.78
CA GLN A 34 2.20 -31.50 -6.90
C GLN A 34 1.76 -30.13 -6.35
N LEU A 35 2.32 -29.73 -5.21
CA LEU A 35 2.04 -28.42 -4.61
C LEU A 35 2.54 -27.27 -5.50
N TYR A 36 3.70 -27.43 -6.14
CA TYR A 36 4.21 -26.48 -7.12
C TYR A 36 3.19 -26.22 -8.25
N GLU A 37 2.64 -27.26 -8.87
CA GLU A 37 1.67 -27.10 -9.98
C GLU A 37 0.40 -26.36 -9.54
N VAL A 38 -0.14 -26.74 -8.37
CA VAL A 38 -1.32 -26.08 -7.81
C VAL A 38 -1.05 -24.62 -7.51
N LEU A 39 0.05 -24.32 -6.81
CA LEU A 39 0.37 -22.95 -6.42
C LEU A 39 0.77 -22.08 -7.61
N LYS A 40 1.39 -22.67 -8.65
CA LYS A 40 1.68 -21.98 -9.90
C LYS A 40 0.38 -21.52 -10.57
N HIS A 41 -0.57 -22.42 -10.75
CA HIS A 41 -1.88 -22.09 -11.30
C HIS A 41 -2.60 -21.01 -10.48
N GLU A 42 -2.65 -21.15 -9.15
CA GLU A 42 -3.28 -20.17 -8.25
C GLU A 42 -2.59 -18.80 -8.29
N SER A 43 -1.26 -18.75 -8.40
CA SER A 43 -0.51 -17.48 -8.48
C SER A 43 -0.87 -16.65 -9.72
N GLN A 44 -1.23 -17.35 -10.81
CA GLN A 44 -1.65 -16.77 -12.09
C GLN A 44 -3.14 -16.44 -12.14
N SER A 45 -3.92 -16.87 -11.15
CA SER A 45 -5.35 -16.56 -11.07
C SER A 45 -5.57 -15.07 -10.76
N SER A 46 -6.52 -14.44 -11.47
CA SER A 46 -6.97 -13.07 -11.21
C SER A 46 -7.95 -12.97 -10.03
N THR A 47 -8.33 -14.09 -9.39
CA THR A 47 -9.34 -14.14 -8.31
C THR A 47 -8.75 -14.15 -6.90
N TYR A 48 -7.43 -13.93 -6.75
CA TYR A 48 -6.79 -13.82 -5.43
C TYR A 48 -7.37 -12.60 -4.69
N PRO A 49 -7.79 -12.73 -3.42
CA PRO A 49 -8.38 -11.63 -2.66
C PRO A 49 -7.41 -10.46 -2.63
N TYR A 50 -7.86 -9.34 -3.19
CA TYR A 50 -7.06 -8.15 -3.44
C TYR A 50 -6.33 -7.68 -2.18
N SER A 51 -5.04 -7.39 -2.32
CA SER A 51 -4.48 -6.26 -1.57
C SER A 51 -5.02 -5.00 -2.21
N GLU A 52 -5.51 -4.06 -1.41
CA GLU A 52 -5.97 -2.77 -1.91
C GLU A 52 -4.87 -2.13 -2.77
N LYS A 53 -5.22 -1.67 -3.99
CA LYS A 53 -4.24 -1.03 -4.88
C LYS A 53 -3.64 0.17 -4.16
N ILE A 54 -2.33 0.32 -4.23
CA ILE A 54 -1.64 1.44 -3.59
C ILE A 54 -1.99 2.71 -4.36
N ASN A 55 -2.42 3.77 -3.68
CA ASN A 55 -2.69 5.06 -4.33
C ASN A 55 -1.38 5.65 -4.90
N PRO A 56 -1.25 5.86 -6.22
CA PRO A 56 -0.07 6.47 -6.83
C PRO A 56 0.21 7.90 -6.32
N ASN A 57 -0.85 8.62 -5.95
CA ASN A 57 -0.79 9.97 -5.37
C ASN A 57 -0.70 9.95 -3.82
N GLY A 58 -0.28 8.81 -3.25
CA GLY A 58 -0.11 8.63 -1.81
C GLY A 58 1.09 9.40 -1.24
N ILE A 59 1.06 9.64 0.07
CA ILE A 59 2.23 10.06 0.84
C ILE A 59 2.70 8.87 1.67
N PHE A 60 3.96 8.50 1.50
CA PHE A 60 4.55 7.31 2.10
C PHE A 60 5.44 7.69 3.27
N ALA A 61 5.13 7.16 4.45
CA ALA A 61 5.82 7.50 5.69
C ALA A 61 6.90 6.50 6.05
N ASN A 62 8.12 7.01 6.29
CA ASN A 62 9.21 6.30 6.93
C ASN A 62 9.21 6.51 8.45
N ASN A 63 8.73 7.68 8.90
CA ASN A 63 8.55 8.04 10.31
C ASN A 63 7.16 8.64 10.56
N GLU A 64 6.75 8.71 11.82
CA GLU A 64 5.50 9.35 12.20
C GLU A 64 5.55 10.87 11.96
N LEU A 65 4.65 11.41 11.13
CA LEU A 65 4.56 12.84 10.84
C LEU A 65 3.15 13.36 11.13
N ASP A 66 3.04 14.15 12.18
CA ASP A 66 1.82 14.84 12.58
C ASP A 66 1.80 16.25 11.96
N LEU A 67 0.92 16.46 10.97
CA LEU A 67 0.80 17.74 10.27
C LEU A 67 0.26 18.87 11.14
N GLN A 68 -0.48 18.55 12.21
CA GLN A 68 -1.05 19.56 13.10
C GLN A 68 0.08 20.35 13.78
N LYS A 69 1.15 19.64 14.16
CA LYS A 69 2.34 20.20 14.84
C LYS A 69 3.21 21.04 13.92
N ILE A 70 3.14 20.84 12.60
CA ILE A 70 3.95 21.61 11.64
C ILE A 70 3.39 23.03 11.54
N LYS A 71 4.21 24.03 11.87
CA LYS A 71 3.87 25.46 11.78
C LYS A 71 4.48 26.13 10.56
N VAL A 72 5.60 25.59 10.08
CA VAL A 72 6.41 26.19 9.01
C VAL A 72 6.68 25.16 7.92
N TYR A 73 6.44 25.55 6.67
CA TYR A 73 6.67 24.75 5.48
C TYR A 73 7.75 25.37 4.61
N GLY A 74 8.83 24.63 4.38
CA GLY A 74 9.93 25.01 3.51
C GLY A 74 9.95 24.18 2.24
N PHE A 75 10.33 24.81 1.13
CA PHE A 75 10.38 24.13 -0.17
C PHE A 75 11.69 24.42 -0.90
N ASP A 76 12.23 23.42 -1.60
CA ASP A 76 13.05 23.68 -2.78
C ASP A 76 12.17 24.14 -3.95
N PHE A 77 12.80 24.74 -4.97
CA PHE A 77 12.14 25.17 -6.20
C PHE A 77 12.19 24.09 -7.28
N ASP A 78 13.37 23.80 -7.82
CA ASP A 78 13.58 22.88 -8.93
C ASP A 78 13.16 21.45 -8.56
N TYR A 79 12.38 20.77 -9.41
CA TYR A 79 11.81 19.43 -9.19
C TYR A 79 10.95 19.24 -7.92
N THR A 80 10.72 20.29 -7.15
CA THR A 80 9.90 20.28 -5.94
C THR A 80 8.63 21.10 -6.11
N LEU A 81 8.75 22.43 -6.28
CA LEU A 81 7.62 23.30 -6.63
C LEU A 81 7.42 23.35 -8.15
N ALA A 82 8.53 23.47 -8.90
CA ALA A 82 8.54 23.49 -10.36
C ALA A 82 8.95 22.13 -10.90
N ARG A 83 7.98 21.37 -11.39
CA ARG A 83 8.21 20.10 -12.08
C ARG A 83 8.55 20.34 -13.54
N TYR A 84 9.46 19.54 -14.07
CA TYR A 84 9.94 19.67 -15.44
C TYR A 84 9.30 18.62 -16.35
N LYS A 85 9.01 19.03 -17.59
CA LYS A 85 8.63 18.14 -18.68
C LYS A 85 9.84 17.32 -19.14
N PRO A 86 9.63 16.12 -19.73
CA PRO A 86 10.71 15.29 -20.28
C PRO A 86 11.60 15.99 -21.33
N THR A 87 11.11 17.08 -21.94
CA THR A 87 11.87 17.94 -22.87
C THR A 87 13.15 18.51 -22.27
N LEU A 88 13.20 18.71 -20.94
CA LEU A 88 14.41 19.14 -20.26
C LEU A 88 15.54 18.11 -20.37
N HIS A 89 15.23 16.82 -20.27
CA HIS A 89 16.23 15.75 -20.36
C HIS A 89 16.90 15.73 -21.74
N SER A 90 16.12 15.90 -22.80
CA SER A 90 16.64 16.05 -24.17
C SER A 90 17.52 17.28 -24.30
N LEU A 91 17.11 18.42 -23.73
CA LEU A 91 17.90 19.65 -23.75
C LEU A 91 19.27 19.47 -23.08
N ILE A 92 19.31 18.85 -21.89
CA ILE A 92 20.56 18.59 -21.18
C ILE A 92 21.46 17.66 -21.98
N TYR A 93 20.89 16.57 -22.51
CA TYR A 93 21.61 15.60 -23.34
C TYR A 93 22.21 16.26 -24.57
N ASP A 94 21.42 17.02 -25.34
CA ASP A 94 21.87 17.63 -26.59
C ASP A 94 22.94 18.70 -26.38
N ASN A 95 22.82 19.49 -25.31
CA ASN A 95 23.85 20.47 -24.97
C ASN A 95 25.15 19.80 -24.52
N ALA A 96 25.07 18.76 -23.67
CA ALA A 96 26.25 18.03 -23.24
C ALA A 96 26.94 17.31 -24.41
N LYS A 97 26.18 16.62 -25.26
CA LYS A 97 26.68 16.00 -26.51
C LYS A 97 27.36 17.03 -27.42
N THR A 98 26.73 18.19 -27.62
CA THR A 98 27.29 19.28 -28.43
C THR A 98 28.61 19.79 -27.84
N PHE A 99 28.71 19.92 -26.52
CA PHE A 99 29.93 20.33 -25.83
C PHE A 99 31.05 19.31 -26.04
N LEU A 100 30.77 18.01 -25.89
CA LEU A 100 31.77 16.95 -26.13
C LEU A 100 32.36 17.04 -27.55
N VAL A 101 31.50 17.17 -28.56
CA VAL A 101 31.94 17.23 -29.97
C VAL A 101 32.67 18.53 -30.29
N LYS A 102 32.07 19.68 -29.96
CA LYS A 102 32.62 20.98 -30.39
C LYS A 102 33.78 21.47 -29.54
N ASN A 103 33.76 21.23 -28.23
CA ASN A 103 34.76 21.75 -27.30
C ASN A 103 35.83 20.72 -26.97
N LEU A 104 35.46 19.45 -26.78
CA LEU A 104 36.39 18.37 -26.42
C LEU A 104 36.79 17.48 -27.60
N ARG A 105 36.32 17.81 -28.82
CA ARG A 105 36.69 17.13 -30.08
C ARG A 105 36.38 15.64 -30.10
N TYR A 106 35.30 15.23 -29.42
CA TYR A 106 34.75 13.89 -29.61
C TYR A 106 34.23 13.71 -31.05
N PRO A 107 34.12 12.47 -31.56
CA PRO A 107 33.75 12.21 -32.96
C PRO A 107 32.42 12.88 -33.37
N ASP A 108 32.42 13.52 -34.55
CA ASP A 108 31.25 14.25 -35.07
C ASP A 108 30.01 13.36 -35.23
N ALA A 109 30.19 12.06 -35.48
CA ALA A 109 29.12 11.10 -35.62
C ALA A 109 28.22 10.99 -34.36
N LEU A 110 28.73 11.35 -33.17
CA LEU A 110 27.93 11.42 -31.96
C LEU A 110 26.77 12.40 -32.08
N MET A 111 26.88 13.45 -32.90
CA MET A 111 25.80 14.43 -33.12
C MET A 111 24.50 13.80 -33.63
N ASN A 112 24.58 12.63 -34.29
CA ASN A 112 23.44 11.88 -34.80
C ASN A 112 22.62 11.17 -33.71
N PHE A 113 23.14 11.09 -32.48
CA PHE A 113 22.49 10.39 -31.38
C PHE A 113 21.45 11.30 -30.74
N SER A 114 20.31 10.75 -30.34
CA SER A 114 19.25 11.49 -29.65
C SER A 114 18.99 10.89 -28.27
N TYR A 115 18.53 11.73 -27.34
CA TYR A 115 18.19 11.25 -26.00
C TYR A 115 17.09 10.18 -26.07
N ARG A 116 17.32 9.05 -25.38
CA ARG A 116 16.37 7.94 -25.26
C ARG A 116 15.96 7.77 -23.79
N PRO A 117 14.67 8.03 -23.45
CA PRO A 117 14.15 7.75 -22.11
C PRO A 117 14.36 6.29 -21.70
N GLY A 118 14.56 6.04 -20.42
CA GLY A 118 14.72 4.68 -19.87
C GLY A 118 16.11 4.04 -20.05
N MET A 119 17.05 4.69 -20.76
CA MET A 119 18.44 4.22 -20.86
C MET A 119 19.23 4.35 -19.53
N GLY A 120 18.72 5.08 -18.56
CA GLY A 120 19.31 5.23 -17.23
C GLY A 120 18.23 5.21 -16.17
N ALA A 121 18.66 5.02 -14.92
CA ALA A 121 17.81 5.13 -13.75
C ALA A 121 18.52 5.92 -12.66
N ARG A 122 17.76 6.63 -11.82
CA ARG A 122 18.30 7.33 -10.66
C ARG A 122 18.86 6.33 -9.65
N GLY A 123 19.93 6.71 -8.97
CA GLY A 123 20.56 5.92 -7.91
C GLY A 123 21.60 4.88 -8.38
N LEU A 124 21.85 4.77 -9.69
CA LEU A 124 22.88 3.88 -10.25
C LEU A 124 24.29 4.29 -9.82
N HIS A 125 25.19 3.30 -9.82
CA HIS A 125 26.61 3.47 -9.54
C HIS A 125 27.42 3.22 -10.81
N LEU A 126 28.49 4.00 -11.00
CA LEU A 126 29.49 3.82 -12.04
C LEU A 126 30.82 3.40 -11.40
N ASP A 127 31.31 2.21 -11.71
CA ASP A 127 32.73 1.88 -11.55
C ASP A 127 33.49 2.65 -12.62
N ILE A 128 34.18 3.72 -12.20
CA ILE A 128 34.80 4.69 -13.10
C ILE A 128 35.93 4.02 -13.90
N LYS A 129 36.72 3.15 -13.25
CA LYS A 129 37.86 2.48 -13.88
C LYS A 129 37.43 1.46 -14.93
N ARG A 130 36.31 0.77 -14.68
CA ARG A 130 35.77 -0.23 -15.62
C ARG A 130 34.79 0.35 -16.62
N GLY A 131 34.27 1.55 -16.38
CA GLY A 131 33.16 2.12 -17.15
C GLY A 131 31.85 1.34 -16.96
N TRP A 132 31.68 0.65 -15.83
CA TRP A 132 30.52 -0.21 -15.59
C TRP A 132 29.44 0.50 -14.80
N LEU A 133 28.26 0.64 -15.41
CA LEU A 133 27.05 1.05 -14.71
C LEU A 133 26.41 -0.15 -14.05
N MET A 134 26.04 0.00 -12.78
CA MET A 134 25.49 -1.08 -11.98
C MET A 134 24.51 -0.59 -10.94
N LYS A 135 23.63 -1.48 -10.51
CA LYS A 135 22.71 -1.25 -9.40
C LYS A 135 23.24 -1.91 -8.14
N VAL A 136 23.16 -1.18 -7.03
CA VAL A 136 23.72 -1.59 -5.74
C VAL A 136 22.62 -1.55 -4.68
N ASP A 137 22.53 -2.61 -3.88
CA ASP A 137 21.56 -2.72 -2.79
C ASP A 137 21.97 -1.95 -1.53
N SER A 138 21.06 -1.90 -0.56
CA SER A 138 21.27 -1.24 0.72
C SER A 138 22.43 -1.81 1.55
N TYR A 139 22.85 -3.06 1.29
CA TYR A 139 23.99 -3.73 1.92
C TYR A 139 25.27 -3.64 1.09
N HIS A 140 25.28 -2.85 0.01
CA HIS A 140 26.41 -2.69 -0.91
C HIS A 140 26.70 -3.93 -1.76
N ASN A 141 25.71 -4.79 -2.00
CA ASN A 141 25.85 -5.85 -2.99
C ASN A 141 25.42 -5.35 -4.37
N ILE A 142 26.21 -5.71 -5.39
CA ILE A 142 25.86 -5.52 -6.79
C ILE A 142 24.66 -6.44 -7.12
N GLN A 143 23.64 -5.89 -7.77
CA GLN A 143 22.58 -6.69 -8.36
C GLN A 143 23.06 -7.27 -9.69
N LEU A 144 23.28 -8.58 -9.70
CA LEU A 144 23.62 -9.34 -10.91
C LEU A 144 22.55 -9.16 -12.01
N GLY A 145 22.96 -9.30 -13.28
CA GLY A 145 22.12 -9.03 -14.44
C GLY A 145 21.72 -7.55 -14.64
N THR A 146 22.34 -6.61 -13.91
CA THR A 146 22.12 -5.15 -14.08
C THR A 146 23.40 -4.36 -14.34
N VAL A 147 24.50 -5.05 -14.70
CA VAL A 147 25.81 -4.43 -14.95
C VAL A 147 26.02 -4.24 -16.46
N TYR A 148 26.38 -3.03 -16.87
CA TYR A 148 26.54 -2.67 -18.27
C TYR A 148 27.81 -1.87 -18.53
N HIS A 149 28.53 -2.22 -19.60
CA HIS A 149 29.61 -1.43 -20.17
C HIS A 149 29.11 -0.83 -21.50
N GLY A 150 28.80 0.47 -21.50
CA GLY A 150 28.02 1.08 -22.58
C GLY A 150 26.60 0.49 -22.64
N MET A 151 26.26 -0.16 -23.75
CA MET A 151 25.00 -0.88 -23.94
C MET A 151 25.16 -2.40 -23.76
N ARG A 152 26.39 -2.92 -23.68
CA ARG A 152 26.66 -4.34 -23.51
C ARG A 152 26.46 -4.76 -22.05
N ALA A 153 25.60 -5.76 -21.83
CA ALA A 153 25.50 -6.41 -20.54
C ALA A 153 26.81 -7.14 -20.20
N VAL A 154 27.28 -6.97 -18.97
CA VAL A 154 28.44 -7.70 -18.42
C VAL A 154 27.92 -8.99 -17.78
N SER A 155 28.58 -10.12 -18.04
CA SER A 155 28.12 -11.40 -17.50
C SER A 155 28.34 -11.47 -15.99
N ASP A 156 27.51 -12.26 -15.30
CA ASP A 156 27.61 -12.39 -13.85
C ASP A 156 28.97 -12.98 -13.44
N GLU A 157 29.55 -13.89 -14.24
CA GLU A 157 30.88 -14.44 -14.00
C GLU A 157 31.98 -13.36 -14.08
N GLU A 158 31.89 -12.46 -15.06
CA GLU A 158 32.82 -11.35 -15.23
C GLU A 158 32.71 -10.36 -14.05
N VAL A 159 31.48 -10.06 -13.60
CA VAL A 159 31.24 -9.21 -12.42
C VAL A 159 31.82 -9.84 -11.15
N LEU A 160 31.53 -11.12 -10.91
CA LEU A 160 31.99 -11.85 -9.73
C LEU A 160 33.52 -11.97 -9.70
N ALA A 161 34.15 -12.21 -10.84
CA ALA A 161 35.61 -12.26 -10.95
C ALA A 161 36.25 -10.88 -10.69
N ALA A 162 35.66 -9.81 -11.22
CA ALA A 162 36.19 -8.45 -11.10
C ALA A 162 36.06 -7.85 -9.70
N HIS A 163 35.03 -8.23 -8.94
CA HIS A 163 34.75 -7.69 -7.60
C HIS A 163 34.93 -8.71 -6.47
N HIS A 164 35.43 -9.92 -6.77
CA HIS A 164 35.58 -11.02 -5.80
C HIS A 164 34.27 -11.36 -5.08
N GLY A 165 33.18 -11.43 -5.86
CA GLY A 165 31.81 -11.55 -5.37
C GLY A 165 30.97 -10.32 -5.71
N THR A 166 29.83 -10.15 -5.04
CA THR A 166 28.94 -9.00 -5.26
C THR A 166 29.17 -7.86 -4.26
N LYS A 167 29.91 -8.10 -3.19
CA LYS A 167 30.03 -7.17 -2.06
C LYS A 167 31.03 -6.05 -2.34
N LEU A 168 30.57 -4.80 -2.27
CA LEU A 168 31.41 -3.61 -2.32
C LEU A 168 31.73 -3.10 -0.90
N THR A 169 32.98 -2.68 -0.68
CA THR A 169 33.42 -2.08 0.59
C THR A 169 33.02 -0.61 0.67
N ILE A 170 32.99 -0.06 1.89
CA ILE A 170 32.71 1.36 2.10
C ILE A 170 33.75 2.27 1.45
N ASP A 171 35.01 1.83 1.37
CA ASP A 171 36.09 2.57 0.71
C ASP A 171 35.90 2.67 -0.81
N VAL A 172 35.16 1.73 -1.39
CA VAL A 172 34.79 1.75 -2.81
C VAL A 172 33.56 2.62 -3.03
N VAL A 173 32.45 2.35 -2.31
CA VAL A 173 31.16 3.04 -2.54
C VAL A 173 31.17 4.48 -2.01
N GLY A 174 31.92 4.74 -0.93
CA GLY A 174 32.00 6.02 -0.25
C GLY A 174 30.77 6.34 0.61
N TYR A 175 30.99 7.03 1.73
CA TYR A 175 29.92 7.46 2.64
C TYR A 175 28.87 8.36 2.01
N LEU A 176 29.24 9.11 0.97
CA LEU A 176 28.35 9.98 0.20
C LEU A 176 28.03 9.41 -1.19
N GLY A 177 28.46 8.18 -1.50
CA GLY A 177 28.24 7.56 -2.82
C GLY A 177 29.22 8.09 -3.87
N ARG A 178 30.36 8.63 -3.45
CA ARG A 178 31.40 9.18 -4.32
C ARG A 178 32.77 8.86 -3.75
N THR A 179 33.61 8.26 -4.57
CA THR A 179 35.05 8.03 -4.34
C THR A 179 35.80 8.27 -5.64
N SER A 180 37.12 8.10 -5.64
CA SER A 180 37.91 8.15 -6.88
C SER A 180 37.63 6.97 -7.82
N ASN A 181 36.97 5.91 -7.34
CA ASN A 181 36.72 4.70 -8.12
C ASN A 181 35.23 4.48 -8.44
N MET A 182 34.32 5.06 -7.66
CA MET A 182 32.88 4.83 -7.78
C MET A 182 32.11 6.14 -7.70
N PHE A 183 31.14 6.32 -8.58
CA PHE A 183 30.26 7.49 -8.60
C PHE A 183 28.78 7.09 -8.59
N GLN A 184 27.99 7.62 -7.66
CA GLN A 184 26.54 7.42 -7.63
C GLN A 184 25.79 8.61 -8.24
N PHE A 185 24.91 8.32 -9.19
CA PHE A 185 24.01 9.30 -9.83
C PHE A 185 22.73 9.47 -9.00
N VAL A 186 22.72 10.45 -8.10
CA VAL A 186 21.59 10.66 -7.16
C VAL A 186 20.67 11.78 -7.60
N ASP A 187 21.12 12.63 -8.51
CA ASP A 187 20.35 13.75 -9.03
C ASP A 187 19.50 13.29 -10.23
N ILE A 188 18.29 13.82 -10.37
CA ILE A 188 17.45 13.57 -11.54
C ILE A 188 18.06 14.19 -12.81
N PHE A 189 18.78 15.31 -12.66
CA PHE A 189 19.55 15.92 -13.76
C PHE A 189 20.67 15.00 -14.30
N SER A 190 21.03 13.92 -13.57
CA SER A 190 22.01 12.94 -14.02
C SER A 190 21.45 11.86 -14.95
N ILE A 191 20.13 11.73 -15.13
CA ILE A 191 19.59 10.71 -16.04
C ILE A 191 20.07 10.91 -17.50
N PRO A 192 20.04 12.14 -18.06
CA PRO A 192 20.66 12.43 -19.36
C PRO A 192 22.17 12.14 -19.41
N GLU A 193 22.89 12.40 -18.31
CA GLU A 193 24.33 12.14 -18.17
C GLU A 193 24.63 10.64 -18.31
N ILE A 194 23.83 9.79 -17.65
CA ILE A 194 23.94 8.34 -17.75
C ILE A 194 23.73 7.88 -19.19
N THR A 195 22.69 8.39 -19.86
CA THR A 195 22.42 8.03 -21.27
C THR A 195 23.59 8.41 -22.17
N LEU A 196 24.12 9.63 -22.03
CA LEU A 196 25.25 10.10 -22.83
C LEU A 196 26.52 9.30 -22.57
N LEU A 197 26.80 8.95 -21.31
CA LEU A 197 27.92 8.09 -20.95
C LEU A 197 27.82 6.73 -21.67
N ARG A 198 26.63 6.11 -21.66
CA ARG A 198 26.41 4.83 -22.33
C ARG A 198 26.57 4.94 -23.85
N ASP A 199 26.03 5.98 -24.46
CA ASP A 199 26.08 6.23 -25.90
C ASP A 199 27.51 6.46 -26.38
N VAL A 200 28.28 7.31 -25.69
CA VAL A 200 29.70 7.57 -26.00
C VAL A 200 30.54 6.30 -25.85
N THR A 201 30.36 5.59 -24.74
CA THR A 201 31.09 4.34 -24.47
C THR A 201 30.78 3.29 -25.55
N GLN A 202 29.50 3.13 -25.91
CA GLN A 202 29.10 2.18 -26.94
C GLN A 202 29.66 2.57 -28.32
N TYR A 203 29.64 3.86 -28.66
CA TYR A 203 30.20 4.34 -29.92
C TYR A 203 31.69 4.02 -30.04
N PHE A 204 32.47 4.22 -28.98
CA PHE A 204 33.89 3.86 -29.00
C PHE A 204 34.12 2.35 -29.12
N ILE A 205 33.31 1.53 -28.45
CA ILE A 205 33.37 0.07 -28.58
C ILE A 205 33.08 -0.36 -30.03
N ASP A 206 31.97 0.12 -30.60
CA ASP A 206 31.51 -0.29 -31.93
C ASP A 206 32.50 0.11 -33.04
N ASN A 207 33.20 1.23 -32.85
CA ASN A 207 34.20 1.75 -33.80
C ASN A 207 35.63 1.34 -33.46
N SER A 208 35.83 0.46 -32.47
CA SER A 208 37.16 0.00 -32.02
C SER A 208 38.12 1.14 -31.69
N ILE A 209 37.60 2.24 -31.14
CA ILE A 209 38.41 3.38 -30.71
C ILE A 209 38.95 3.07 -29.31
N PRO A 210 40.28 3.08 -29.07
CA PRO A 210 40.82 2.94 -27.72
C PRO A 210 40.52 4.19 -26.88
N PHE A 211 40.06 3.99 -25.63
CA PHE A 211 39.77 5.08 -24.70
C PHE A 211 40.02 4.65 -23.25
N ALA A 212 40.24 5.62 -22.37
CA ALA A 212 40.17 5.41 -20.93
C ALA A 212 38.77 5.80 -20.44
N THR A 213 38.15 4.91 -19.68
CA THR A 213 36.80 5.06 -19.13
C THR A 213 36.70 6.25 -18.17
N GLU A 214 37.78 6.55 -17.46
CA GLU A 214 37.88 7.70 -16.56
C GLU A 214 37.68 9.02 -17.32
N TYR A 215 38.33 9.20 -18.47
CA TYR A 215 38.18 10.43 -19.26
C TYR A 215 36.77 10.58 -19.79
N VAL A 216 36.14 9.50 -20.28
CA VAL A 216 34.73 9.54 -20.70
C VAL A 216 33.84 10.00 -19.56
N HIS A 217 34.04 9.47 -18.35
CA HIS A 217 33.28 9.90 -17.17
C HIS A 217 33.46 11.39 -16.87
N TYR A 218 34.71 11.84 -16.73
CA TYR A 218 34.99 13.22 -16.33
C TYR A 218 34.58 14.24 -17.40
N ASP A 219 34.76 13.93 -18.67
CA ASP A 219 34.38 14.80 -19.79
C ASP A 219 32.85 14.94 -19.90
N VAL A 220 32.11 13.82 -19.79
CA VAL A 220 30.64 13.83 -19.79
C VAL A 220 30.11 14.61 -18.58
N GLN A 221 30.68 14.39 -17.40
CA GLN A 221 30.33 15.13 -16.20
C GLN A 221 30.64 16.64 -16.36
N GLU A 222 31.78 16.99 -16.94
CA GLU A 222 32.15 18.38 -17.22
C GLU A 222 31.16 19.02 -18.19
N ALA A 223 30.78 18.33 -19.27
CA ALA A 223 29.84 18.82 -20.27
C ALA A 223 28.48 19.17 -19.66
N VAL A 224 27.91 18.26 -18.85
CA VAL A 224 26.65 18.51 -18.13
C VAL A 224 26.83 19.62 -17.11
N SER A 225 27.95 19.64 -16.37
CA SER A 225 28.23 20.65 -15.36
C SER A 225 28.40 22.05 -15.96
N ALA A 226 29.04 22.17 -17.12
CA ALA A 226 29.26 23.42 -17.84
C ALA A 226 27.93 24.05 -18.29
N PHE A 227 26.99 23.22 -18.74
CA PHE A 227 25.65 23.68 -19.13
C PHE A 227 24.89 24.33 -17.96
N HIS A 228 24.97 23.72 -16.77
CA HIS A 228 24.35 24.25 -15.55
C HIS A 228 25.10 25.48 -15.01
N LYS A 229 26.43 25.40 -14.86
CA LYS A 229 27.27 26.45 -14.26
C LYS A 229 27.36 27.72 -15.10
N SER A 230 27.25 27.61 -16.43
CA SER A 230 27.21 28.78 -17.34
C SER A 230 25.90 29.58 -17.25
N GLY A 231 24.87 29.02 -16.59
CA GLY A 231 23.52 29.56 -16.56
C GLY A 231 22.77 29.43 -17.90
N ALA A 232 23.33 28.71 -18.88
CA ALA A 232 22.67 28.50 -20.17
C ALA A 232 21.35 27.75 -20.02
N MET A 233 21.33 26.70 -19.19
CA MET A 233 20.12 25.96 -18.86
C MET A 233 19.02 26.89 -18.35
N HIS A 234 19.29 27.65 -17.29
CA HIS A 234 18.31 28.60 -16.73
C HIS A 234 17.85 29.63 -17.76
N ARG A 235 18.73 30.12 -18.65
CA ARG A 235 18.34 31.09 -19.69
C ARG A 235 17.38 30.48 -20.71
N ILE A 236 17.70 29.29 -21.21
CA ILE A 236 16.86 28.61 -22.20
C ILE A 236 15.51 28.27 -21.58
N VAL A 237 15.51 27.68 -20.38
CA VAL A 237 14.28 27.27 -19.70
C VAL A 237 13.46 28.49 -19.25
N GLY A 238 14.09 29.48 -18.62
CA GLY A 238 13.40 30.66 -18.08
C GLY A 238 12.75 31.52 -19.16
N ASN A 239 13.29 31.52 -20.38
CA ASN A 239 12.70 32.21 -21.53
C ASN A 239 11.59 31.38 -22.22
N ASN A 240 11.45 30.10 -21.90
CA ASN A 240 10.51 29.17 -22.56
C ASN A 240 9.82 28.27 -21.52
N VAL A 241 9.36 28.85 -20.41
CA VAL A 241 8.83 28.10 -19.25
C VAL A 241 7.72 27.12 -19.63
N GLU A 242 6.83 27.49 -20.56
CA GLU A 242 5.73 26.64 -21.04
C GLU A 242 6.22 25.34 -21.69
N THR A 243 7.40 25.35 -22.32
CA THR A 243 7.98 24.19 -23.00
C THR A 243 8.59 23.18 -22.01
N TYR A 244 9.04 23.67 -20.84
CA TYR A 244 9.88 22.90 -19.92
C TYR A 244 9.28 22.67 -18.55
N PHE A 245 8.35 23.50 -18.08
CA PHE A 245 7.62 23.25 -16.83
C PHE A 245 6.29 22.55 -17.09
N GLU A 246 5.95 21.63 -16.19
CA GLU A 246 4.61 21.06 -16.12
C GLU A 246 3.65 22.09 -15.52
N GLU A 247 2.44 22.17 -16.07
CA GLU A 247 1.38 22.94 -15.46
C GLU A 247 0.94 22.27 -14.16
N ASN A 248 0.73 23.06 -13.11
CA ASN A 248 0.25 22.56 -11.83
C ASN A 248 -0.82 23.46 -11.23
N ALA A 249 -2.05 23.31 -11.73
CA ALA A 249 -3.22 24.07 -11.24
C ALA A 249 -3.49 23.85 -9.74
N ARG A 250 -3.01 22.75 -9.15
CA ARG A 250 -3.20 22.42 -7.74
C ARG A 250 -2.22 23.15 -6.82
N LEU A 251 -1.08 23.62 -7.32
CA LEU A 251 -0.03 24.21 -6.48
C LEU A 251 -0.52 25.47 -5.77
N LYS A 252 -1.19 26.36 -6.49
CA LYS A 252 -1.78 27.57 -5.91
C LYS A 252 -2.77 27.26 -4.80
N THR A 253 -3.62 26.25 -5.02
CA THR A 253 -4.60 25.80 -4.02
C THR A 253 -3.91 25.24 -2.78
N PHE A 254 -2.83 24.49 -2.94
CA PHE A 254 -2.04 23.96 -1.83
C PHE A 254 -1.41 25.06 -0.99
N LEU A 255 -0.72 26.02 -1.61
CA LEU A 255 -0.10 27.13 -0.90
C LEU A 255 -1.13 28.03 -0.22
N GLN A 256 -2.26 28.31 -0.88
CA GLN A 256 -3.35 29.08 -0.29
C GLN A 256 -3.90 28.38 0.96
N ARG A 257 -4.14 27.07 0.91
CA ARG A 257 -4.62 26.30 2.07
C ARG A 257 -3.66 26.39 3.27
N LEU A 258 -2.36 26.41 3.03
CA LEU A 258 -1.37 26.61 4.10
C LEU A 258 -1.46 28.02 4.70
N ARG A 259 -1.60 29.05 3.85
CA ARG A 259 -1.77 30.44 4.30
C ARG A 259 -3.06 30.64 5.09
N ASP A 260 -4.18 30.11 4.61
CA ASP A 260 -5.49 30.18 5.28
C ASP A 260 -5.45 29.52 6.67
N ALA A 261 -4.61 28.49 6.83
CA ALA A 261 -4.36 27.82 8.10
C ALA A 261 -3.27 28.49 8.96
N ASN A 262 -2.87 29.73 8.63
CA ASN A 262 -1.84 30.51 9.32
C ASN A 262 -0.48 29.79 9.42
N LYS A 263 -0.14 28.97 8.43
CA LYS A 263 1.19 28.34 8.35
C LYS A 263 2.17 29.31 7.68
N GLN A 264 3.41 29.33 8.18
CA GLN A 264 4.49 30.08 7.55
C GLN A 264 5.09 29.29 6.40
N ILE A 265 5.49 29.97 5.33
CA ILE A 265 5.98 29.33 4.10
C ILE A 265 7.28 29.98 3.63
N PHE A 266 8.26 29.19 3.20
CA PHE A 266 9.51 29.72 2.66
C PHE A 266 10.11 28.87 1.53
N ILE A 267 10.99 29.48 0.75
CA ILE A 267 11.76 28.82 -0.33
C ILE A 267 13.26 28.93 -0.03
N ILE A 268 13.99 27.82 -0.25
CA ILE A 268 15.46 27.80 -0.31
C ILE A 268 15.90 27.07 -1.58
N THR A 269 16.43 27.83 -2.54
CA THR A 269 16.85 27.28 -3.84
C THR A 269 18.26 27.71 -4.24
N ASN A 270 18.94 26.84 -4.99
CA ASN A 270 20.21 27.16 -5.64
C ASN A 270 20.05 28.07 -6.86
N SER A 271 18.83 28.18 -7.39
CA SER A 271 18.51 28.99 -8.56
C SER A 271 18.52 30.49 -8.26
N ALA A 272 18.77 31.28 -9.30
CA ALA A 272 18.77 32.75 -9.20
C ALA A 272 17.34 33.29 -9.20
N TYR A 273 17.11 34.42 -8.51
CA TYR A 273 15.77 34.98 -8.35
C TYR A 273 15.03 35.21 -9.67
N TRP A 274 15.69 35.76 -10.70
CA TRP A 274 15.02 36.00 -11.98
C TRP A 274 14.46 34.71 -12.59
N TYR A 275 15.15 33.58 -12.46
CA TYR A 275 14.72 32.29 -12.99
C TYR A 275 13.53 31.74 -12.19
N VAL A 276 13.65 31.80 -10.86
CA VAL A 276 12.56 31.45 -9.94
C VAL A 276 11.33 32.31 -10.22
N ASN A 277 11.51 33.62 -10.47
CA ASN A 277 10.43 34.55 -10.75
C ASN A 277 9.70 34.18 -12.04
N HIS A 278 10.40 33.82 -13.13
CA HIS A 278 9.75 33.39 -14.37
C HIS A 278 8.93 32.11 -14.16
N GLY A 279 9.51 31.10 -13.50
CA GLY A 279 8.81 29.85 -13.24
C GLY A 279 7.63 30.01 -12.28
N MET A 280 7.81 30.72 -11.17
CA MET A 280 6.74 30.94 -10.20
C MET A 280 5.63 31.84 -10.73
N SER A 281 5.94 32.82 -11.59
CA SER A 281 4.92 33.64 -12.25
C SER A 281 4.07 32.81 -13.20
N TYR A 282 4.68 31.87 -13.92
CA TYR A 282 3.95 30.89 -14.74
C TYR A 282 3.08 29.95 -13.89
N LEU A 283 3.59 29.45 -12.76
CA LEU A 283 2.89 28.46 -11.92
C LEU A 283 1.79 29.06 -11.03
N LEU A 284 1.96 30.29 -10.53
CA LEU A 284 1.11 30.88 -9.48
C LEU A 284 0.52 32.26 -9.86
N GLY A 285 1.09 32.92 -10.86
CA GLY A 285 0.82 34.30 -11.27
C GLY A 285 1.86 35.31 -10.76
N GLU A 286 1.76 36.56 -11.23
CA GLU A 286 2.74 37.63 -10.98
C GLU A 286 3.02 37.92 -9.49
N ASN A 287 2.01 37.80 -8.63
CA ASN A 287 2.10 38.09 -7.19
C ASN A 287 2.45 36.84 -6.35
N TRP A 288 3.20 35.90 -6.91
CA TRP A 288 3.52 34.64 -6.23
C TRP A 288 4.29 34.83 -4.92
N GLN A 289 5.00 35.95 -4.76
CA GLN A 289 5.81 36.25 -3.59
C GLN A 289 4.95 36.39 -2.33
N ASP A 290 3.67 36.76 -2.46
CA ASP A 290 2.71 36.92 -1.34
C ASP A 290 2.42 35.61 -0.59
N PHE A 291 2.68 34.47 -1.24
CA PHE A 291 2.56 33.16 -0.59
C PHE A 291 3.72 32.89 0.38
N PHE A 292 4.86 33.58 0.26
CA PHE A 292 6.10 33.22 0.93
C PHE A 292 6.54 34.28 1.94
N ASP A 293 6.75 33.84 3.18
CA ASP A 293 7.32 34.68 4.23
C ASP A 293 8.81 34.94 4.00
N ILE A 294 9.53 33.99 3.42
CA ILE A 294 10.97 34.14 3.16
C ILE A 294 11.32 33.47 1.84
N ILE A 295 12.02 34.20 0.97
CA ILE A 295 12.52 33.68 -0.31
C ILE A 295 14.06 33.77 -0.30
N ILE A 296 14.73 32.62 -0.31
CA ILE A 296 16.20 32.53 -0.35
C ILE A 296 16.62 31.89 -1.68
N CYS A 297 17.25 32.69 -2.53
CA CYS A 297 17.81 32.26 -3.81
C CYS A 297 19.33 32.09 -3.73
N GLN A 298 19.91 31.40 -4.71
CA GLN A 298 21.36 31.15 -4.78
C GLN A 298 21.95 30.60 -3.48
N ALA A 299 21.22 29.73 -2.78
CA ALA A 299 21.56 29.25 -1.44
C ALA A 299 22.86 28.42 -1.40
N ARG A 300 23.23 27.76 -2.50
CA ARG A 300 24.39 26.84 -2.60
C ARG A 300 24.32 25.67 -1.62
N LYS A 301 23.14 25.07 -1.49
CA LYS A 301 22.95 23.77 -0.84
C LYS A 301 23.91 22.73 -1.43
N PRO A 302 24.54 21.86 -0.61
CA PRO A 302 24.34 21.70 0.84
C PRO A 302 25.15 22.67 1.72
N SER A 303 26.08 23.46 1.16
CA SER A 303 26.92 24.39 1.95
C SER A 303 26.09 25.38 2.78
N PHE A 304 24.90 25.78 2.30
CA PHE A 304 23.94 26.57 3.06
C PHE A 304 23.67 26.02 4.47
N PHE A 305 23.56 24.69 4.59
CA PHE A 305 23.25 24.00 5.84
C PHE A 305 24.48 23.73 6.71
N ALA A 306 25.66 23.60 6.07
CA ALA A 306 26.89 23.14 6.72
C ALA A 306 27.90 24.25 7.04
N GLU A 307 27.95 25.34 6.27
CA GLU A 307 29.02 26.33 6.31
C GLU A 307 28.48 27.76 6.48
N GLN A 308 28.86 28.45 7.56
CA GLN A 308 28.56 29.87 7.77
C GLN A 308 29.70 30.72 7.24
N LYS A 309 29.82 30.82 5.91
CA LYS A 309 30.89 31.62 5.31
C LYS A 309 30.52 33.10 5.17
N ARG A 310 29.24 33.46 4.94
CA ARG A 310 28.84 34.86 4.60
C ARG A 310 27.38 35.19 4.97
N PRO A 311 27.08 36.42 5.45
CA PRO A 311 25.72 36.84 5.82
C PRO A 311 24.79 36.99 4.61
N PHE A 312 23.47 36.91 4.86
CA PHE A 312 22.43 37.19 3.87
C PHE A 312 22.57 38.60 3.27
N ARG A 313 22.20 38.73 2.00
CA ARG A 313 21.98 40.01 1.32
C ARG A 313 20.56 40.06 0.75
N GLU A 314 19.88 41.18 0.96
CA GLU A 314 18.60 41.47 0.32
C GLU A 314 18.82 41.81 -1.17
N ILE A 315 17.95 41.31 -2.05
CA ILE A 315 17.87 41.75 -3.45
C ILE A 315 16.81 42.84 -3.55
N ASP A 316 17.19 44.01 -4.07
CA ASP A 316 16.25 44.98 -4.62
C ASP A 316 15.76 44.44 -5.97
N VAL A 317 14.54 43.87 -5.97
CA VAL A 317 13.95 43.19 -7.13
C VAL A 317 13.72 44.13 -8.31
N HIS A 318 13.45 45.42 -8.05
CA HIS A 318 13.22 46.42 -9.10
C HIS A 318 14.51 46.87 -9.77
N LYS A 319 15.59 47.01 -8.98
CA LYS A 319 16.91 47.40 -9.50
C LYS A 319 17.79 46.22 -9.91
N ASN A 320 17.32 45.00 -9.66
CA ASN A 320 18.10 43.76 -9.80
C ASN A 320 19.50 43.87 -9.17
N SER A 321 19.57 44.50 -7.98
CA SER A 321 20.81 44.83 -7.31
C SER A 321 20.83 44.27 -5.89
N LYS A 322 22.02 43.96 -5.38
CA LYS A 322 22.18 43.38 -4.04
C LYS A 322 22.47 44.50 -3.05
N SER A 323 21.70 44.56 -1.98
CA SER A 323 21.99 45.45 -0.87
C SER A 323 23.34 45.10 -0.23
N TRP A 324 24.10 46.14 0.11
CA TRP A 324 25.35 46.02 0.86
C TRP A 324 25.11 46.01 2.37
N ALA A 325 23.91 46.42 2.81
CA ALA A 325 23.55 46.42 4.22
C ALA A 325 23.45 44.99 4.76
N ARG A 326 23.87 44.80 6.01
CA ARG A 326 23.69 43.53 6.70
C ARG A 326 22.21 43.33 7.01
N VAL A 327 21.68 42.19 6.60
CA VAL A 327 20.31 41.78 6.95
C VAL A 327 20.26 41.50 8.45
N GLN A 328 19.46 42.29 9.18
CA GLN A 328 19.24 42.13 10.62
C GLN A 328 17.96 41.34 10.92
N LYS A 329 16.96 41.45 10.03
CA LYS A 329 15.66 40.80 10.14
C LYS A 329 15.22 40.33 8.75
N LEU A 330 14.50 39.22 8.71
CA LEU A 330 13.85 38.71 7.52
C LEU A 330 12.40 39.19 7.52
N GLU A 331 12.00 39.85 6.44
CA GLU A 331 10.66 40.40 6.24
C GLU A 331 9.91 39.66 5.12
N HIS A 332 8.59 39.60 5.26
CA HIS A 332 7.66 38.95 4.34
C HIS A 332 7.80 39.52 2.91
N GLY A 333 7.73 38.65 1.90
CA GLY A 333 7.82 39.02 0.48
C GLY A 333 9.20 39.48 -0.01
N LYS A 334 10.19 39.64 0.90
CA LYS A 334 11.56 40.03 0.51
C LYS A 334 12.39 38.84 0.07
N VAL A 335 13.32 39.14 -0.84
CA VAL A 335 14.19 38.15 -1.47
C VAL A 335 15.61 38.30 -0.94
N TYR A 336 16.22 37.18 -0.57
CA TYR A 336 17.57 37.12 -0.03
C TYR A 336 18.46 36.20 -0.85
N VAL A 337 19.76 36.48 -0.85
CA VAL A 337 20.79 35.63 -1.46
C VAL A 337 21.99 35.43 -0.55
N GLU A 338 22.64 34.29 -0.73
CA GLU A 338 24.01 34.06 -0.30
C GLU A 338 24.99 34.37 -1.46
N VAL A 339 26.03 35.19 -1.21
CA VAL A 339 26.99 35.58 -2.27
C VAL A 339 28.41 35.14 -1.91
N CYS A 340 29.01 34.20 -2.65
CA CYS A 340 30.44 33.92 -2.53
C CYS A 340 31.25 34.12 -3.83
N TRP A 341 32.32 34.93 -3.74
CA TRP A 341 33.38 35.08 -4.75
C TRP A 341 34.29 33.83 -4.68
N LYS A 342 34.61 33.23 -5.82
CA LYS A 342 35.46 32.02 -5.92
C LYS A 342 36.84 32.30 -5.31
N ILE A 343 37.22 31.53 -4.30
CA ILE A 343 38.58 31.02 -4.16
C ILE A 343 38.41 29.52 -4.01
N ALA A 344 38.74 28.79 -5.07
CA ALA A 344 38.84 27.34 -5.06
C ALA A 344 40.22 26.99 -4.50
N PHE A 345 40.28 26.42 -3.30
CA PHE A 345 41.38 25.56 -2.88
C PHE A 345 40.83 24.43 -2.02
N GLN A 346 40.88 23.23 -2.59
CA GLN A 346 41.13 21.93 -1.97
C GLN A 346 40.35 21.57 -0.69
N TRP A 347 39.25 20.83 -0.82
CA TRP A 347 38.63 20.09 0.28
C TRP A 347 38.86 18.60 0.10
N ASN A 348 39.63 18.00 1.00
CA ASN A 348 39.54 16.58 1.31
C ASN A 348 39.86 16.37 2.80
N LEU A 349 38.91 16.78 3.66
CA LEU A 349 38.70 16.25 5.01
C LEU A 349 37.37 16.80 5.55
N PRO A 350 36.46 15.97 6.08
CA PRO A 350 35.23 16.46 6.72
C PRO A 350 35.56 17.12 8.06
N CYS A 351 35.25 18.41 8.23
CA CYS A 351 35.22 19.00 9.58
C CYS A 351 34.03 18.39 10.34
N ARG A 352 34.29 17.40 11.18
CA ARG A 352 33.28 16.74 12.04
C ARG A 352 32.75 17.63 13.19
N PHE A 353 33.20 18.88 13.29
CA PHE A 353 32.91 19.75 14.44
C PHE A 353 32.63 21.24 14.10
N CYS A 354 32.51 21.63 12.82
CA CYS A 354 32.28 23.02 12.41
C CYS A 354 30.79 23.23 12.01
N SER A 355 29.86 23.15 12.97
CA SER A 355 28.43 22.98 12.70
C SER A 355 27.60 24.26 12.83
N LYS A 356 27.97 25.35 12.15
CA LYS A 356 27.06 26.49 12.00
C LYS A 356 27.05 26.89 10.53
N GLY A 357 25.90 26.74 9.88
CA GLY A 357 25.63 27.14 8.50
C GLY A 357 24.86 28.46 8.42
N ASN A 358 24.52 28.94 7.23
CA ASN A 358 23.59 30.07 7.08
C ASN A 358 22.17 29.75 7.55
N LEU A 359 21.81 28.46 7.62
CA LEU A 359 20.62 28.03 8.32
C LEU A 359 20.60 28.45 9.80
N THR A 360 21.73 28.49 10.51
CA THR A 360 21.77 28.97 11.90
C THR A 360 21.36 30.45 12.00
N ASN A 361 21.71 31.27 11.01
CA ASN A 361 21.26 32.66 10.93
C ASN A 361 19.76 32.77 10.60
N LEU A 362 19.25 31.91 9.72
CA LEU A 362 17.82 31.84 9.45
C LEU A 362 17.06 31.50 10.74
N ILE A 363 17.47 30.44 11.43
CA ILE A 363 16.88 29.99 12.69
C ILE A 363 16.94 31.08 13.76
N SER A 364 18.05 31.82 13.88
CA SER A 364 18.14 32.89 14.89
C SER A 364 17.24 34.09 14.58
N MET A 365 16.96 34.36 13.30
CA MET A 365 16.08 35.46 12.87
C MET A 365 14.59 35.09 12.89
N THR A 366 14.24 33.82 12.71
CA THR A 366 12.84 33.36 12.59
C THR A 366 12.35 32.55 13.78
N ASN A 367 13.26 32.00 14.58
CA ASN A 367 12.99 31.02 15.63
C ASN A 367 12.36 29.70 15.12
N TRP A 368 12.54 29.37 13.85
CA TRP A 368 12.05 28.11 13.25
C TRP A 368 12.93 26.94 13.66
N GLN A 369 12.46 26.10 14.59
CA GLN A 369 13.29 25.06 15.21
C GLN A 369 12.58 23.72 15.33
N GLY A 370 13.38 22.65 15.28
CA GLY A 370 12.95 21.28 15.57
C GLY A 370 11.78 20.80 14.72
N ASN A 371 10.87 20.07 15.37
CA ASN A 371 9.77 19.36 14.70
C ASN A 371 8.64 20.27 14.19
N ASP A 372 8.67 21.58 14.45
CA ASP A 372 7.66 22.53 13.98
C ASP A 372 7.85 22.90 12.49
N VAL A 373 8.98 22.51 11.90
CA VAL A 373 9.36 22.84 10.52
C VAL A 373 9.36 21.58 9.66
N LEU A 374 8.67 21.62 8.53
CA LEU A 374 8.74 20.60 7.48
C LEU A 374 9.40 21.20 6.23
N TYR A 375 10.58 20.70 5.87
CA TYR A 375 11.24 21.08 4.62
C TYR A 375 11.07 19.98 3.56
N ILE A 376 10.61 20.35 2.37
CA ILE A 376 10.32 19.44 1.25
C ILE A 376 11.29 19.76 0.11
N GLY A 377 11.97 18.73 -0.41
CA GLY A 377 12.91 18.84 -1.53
C GLY A 377 13.02 17.55 -2.32
N ASP A 378 13.67 17.56 -3.48
CA ASP A 378 13.87 16.38 -4.34
C ASP A 378 15.26 15.75 -4.16
N HIS A 379 16.25 16.51 -3.68
CA HIS A 379 17.62 16.05 -3.59
C HIS A 379 17.98 15.58 -2.16
N ILE A 380 18.01 14.27 -1.94
CA ILE A 380 18.26 13.63 -0.63
C ILE A 380 19.45 14.22 0.17
N TYR A 381 20.65 14.37 -0.42
CA TYR A 381 21.81 14.95 0.32
C TYR A 381 21.82 16.46 0.37
N GLY A 382 21.62 17.10 -0.78
CA GLY A 382 21.64 18.55 -0.94
C GLY A 382 20.65 19.23 -0.03
N ASP A 383 19.45 18.65 0.09
CA ASP A 383 18.32 19.25 0.80
C ASP A 383 18.08 18.68 2.19
N LEU A 384 18.01 17.35 2.33
CA LEU A 384 17.35 16.75 3.49
C LEU A 384 18.33 16.26 4.58
N ALA A 385 19.48 15.71 4.18
CA ALA A 385 20.37 14.99 5.09
C ALA A 385 20.86 15.84 6.27
N ASP A 386 21.33 17.07 6.01
CA ASP A 386 21.82 17.96 7.06
C ASP A 386 20.69 18.52 7.93
N LEU A 387 19.53 18.81 7.35
CA LEU A 387 18.34 19.26 8.09
C LEU A 387 17.90 18.23 9.13
N PHE A 388 17.82 16.97 8.69
CA PHE A 388 17.44 15.85 9.54
C PHE A 388 18.50 15.56 10.61
N LEU A 389 19.77 15.43 10.22
CA LEU A 389 20.84 14.98 11.13
C LEU A 389 21.30 16.06 12.13
N LYS A 390 21.27 17.34 11.76
CA LYS A 390 21.89 18.41 12.55
C LYS A 390 20.87 19.35 13.21
N TYR A 391 19.71 19.58 12.59
CA TYR A 391 18.76 20.61 13.00
C TYR A 391 17.42 20.05 13.51
N GLY A 392 17.17 18.75 13.31
CA GLY A 392 15.96 18.08 13.77
C GLY A 392 14.69 18.60 13.09
N TRP A 393 14.81 19.21 11.90
CA TRP A 393 13.66 19.57 11.09
C TRP A 393 13.02 18.32 10.51
N ARG A 394 11.70 18.34 10.33
CA ARG A 394 10.98 17.31 9.60
C ARG A 394 11.27 17.44 8.10
N THR A 395 11.28 16.33 7.40
CA THR A 395 11.69 16.30 5.98
C THR A 395 10.73 15.52 5.10
N GLY A 396 10.40 16.10 3.95
CA GLY A 396 9.65 15.45 2.88
C GLY A 396 10.50 15.32 1.61
N ALA A 397 10.42 14.18 0.93
CA ALA A 397 11.08 14.00 -0.37
C ALA A 397 10.08 13.96 -1.53
N ILE A 398 10.40 14.68 -2.62
CA ILE A 398 9.69 14.57 -3.90
C ILE A 398 10.44 13.62 -4.83
N LEU A 399 9.74 12.59 -5.30
CA LEU A 399 10.28 11.52 -6.14
C LEU A 399 9.26 11.14 -7.20
N GLU A 400 9.30 11.81 -8.35
CA GLU A 400 8.28 11.61 -9.39
C GLU A 400 8.21 10.16 -9.89
N GLU A 401 9.32 9.44 -9.87
CA GLU A 401 9.41 8.07 -10.37
C GLU A 401 8.59 7.07 -9.53
N VAL A 402 8.22 7.43 -8.28
CA VAL A 402 7.40 6.56 -7.43
C VAL A 402 6.01 6.34 -8.00
N GLU A 403 5.44 7.32 -8.68
CA GLU A 403 4.08 7.24 -9.22
C GLU A 403 4.00 6.19 -10.32
N ASP A 404 4.94 6.23 -11.27
CA ASP A 404 5.06 5.27 -12.36
C ASP A 404 5.33 3.86 -11.83
N GLU A 405 6.24 3.72 -10.86
CA GLU A 405 6.49 2.43 -10.23
C GLU A 405 5.24 1.88 -9.55
N ILE A 406 4.47 2.69 -8.83
CA ILE A 406 3.22 2.25 -8.19
C ILE A 406 2.18 1.83 -9.23
N ASN A 407 2.03 2.59 -10.31
CA ASN A 407 1.12 2.25 -11.40
C ASN A 407 1.46 0.88 -12.01
N ILE A 408 2.74 0.62 -12.26
CA ILE A 408 3.23 -0.68 -12.74
C ILE A 408 3.03 -1.76 -11.68
N MET A 409 3.36 -1.48 -10.43
CA MET A 409 3.22 -2.44 -9.32
C MET A 409 1.76 -2.82 -9.07
N ASN A 410 0.81 -1.92 -9.30
CA ASN A 410 -0.63 -2.18 -9.22
C ASN A 410 -1.18 -2.98 -10.42
N SER A 411 -0.38 -3.19 -11.46
CA SER A 411 -0.79 -3.98 -12.62
C SER A 411 -0.92 -5.46 -12.27
N ASP A 412 -1.85 -6.15 -12.93
CA ASP A 412 -2.07 -7.58 -12.74
C ASP A 412 -0.82 -8.40 -13.10
N ALA A 413 -0.10 -7.98 -14.14
CA ALA A 413 1.14 -8.62 -14.57
C ALA A 413 2.22 -8.59 -13.48
N PHE A 414 2.47 -7.42 -12.88
CA PHE A 414 3.47 -7.28 -11.82
C PHE A 414 3.05 -8.05 -10.57
N GLN A 415 1.79 -7.93 -10.15
CA GLN A 415 1.25 -8.64 -8.99
C GLN A 415 1.37 -10.16 -9.14
N LYS A 416 1.01 -10.72 -10.30
CA LYS A 416 1.17 -12.16 -10.61
C LYS A 416 2.63 -12.60 -10.53
N THR A 417 3.54 -11.84 -11.12
CA THR A 417 4.98 -12.16 -11.09
C THR A 417 5.53 -12.13 -9.66
N ILE A 418 5.22 -11.12 -8.84
CA ILE A 418 5.69 -11.07 -7.45
C ILE A 418 5.06 -12.16 -6.57
N ARG A 419 3.77 -12.47 -6.77
CA ARG A 419 3.12 -13.59 -6.08
C ARG A 419 3.83 -14.90 -6.39
N TRP A 420 4.07 -15.18 -7.67
CA TRP A 420 4.74 -16.40 -8.09
C TRP A 420 6.18 -16.46 -7.57
N LEU A 421 6.95 -15.36 -7.66
CA LEU A 421 8.30 -15.28 -7.08
C LEU A 421 8.33 -15.60 -5.58
N THR A 422 7.35 -15.12 -4.82
CA THR A 422 7.26 -15.34 -3.37
C THR A 422 6.95 -16.81 -3.07
N VAL A 423 6.00 -17.39 -3.80
CA VAL A 423 5.64 -18.81 -3.69
C VAL A 423 6.80 -19.71 -4.10
N LEU A 424 7.44 -19.42 -5.24
CA LEU A 424 8.56 -20.20 -5.76
C LEU A 424 9.74 -20.15 -4.77
N GLN A 425 10.06 -19.00 -4.18
CA GLN A 425 11.08 -18.90 -3.13
C GLN A 425 10.75 -19.77 -1.91
N TRP A 426 9.47 -19.81 -1.51
CA TRP A 426 9.02 -20.67 -0.40
C TRP A 426 9.17 -22.15 -0.73
N LEU A 427 8.77 -22.57 -1.95
CA LEU A 427 8.92 -23.94 -2.44
C LEU A 427 10.39 -24.35 -2.49
N THR A 428 11.26 -23.50 -3.05
CA THR A 428 12.72 -23.70 -3.10
C THR A 428 13.29 -23.91 -1.69
N ASN A 429 12.90 -23.09 -0.72
CA ASN A 429 13.36 -23.26 0.67
C ASN A 429 12.93 -24.61 1.28
N LYS A 430 11.75 -25.12 0.93
CA LYS A 430 11.27 -26.45 1.36
C LYS A 430 12.00 -27.59 0.66
N LEU A 431 12.40 -27.41 -0.60
CA LEU A 431 13.13 -28.43 -1.35
C LEU A 431 14.56 -28.63 -0.82
N GLN A 432 15.22 -27.59 -0.30
CA GLN A 432 16.62 -27.65 0.18
C GLN A 432 16.88 -28.71 1.26
N VAL A 433 15.85 -29.17 1.99
CA VAL A 433 16.01 -30.20 3.03
C VAL A 433 15.84 -31.63 2.51
N ILE A 434 15.49 -31.79 1.23
CA ILE A 434 15.31 -33.09 0.58
C ILE A 434 16.58 -33.40 -0.23
N PRO A 435 17.43 -34.35 0.20
CA PRO A 435 18.63 -34.71 -0.55
C PRO A 435 18.29 -35.67 -1.70
N GLY A 436 19.08 -35.61 -2.78
CA GLY A 436 19.07 -36.63 -3.84
C GLY A 436 19.15 -36.03 -5.24
N PRO A 437 19.63 -36.80 -6.24
CA PRO A 437 19.90 -36.30 -7.59
C PRO A 437 18.64 -35.78 -8.30
N GLU A 438 17.48 -36.36 -8.00
CA GLU A 438 16.20 -35.89 -8.52
C GLU A 438 15.80 -34.53 -7.92
N ALA A 439 15.96 -34.37 -6.60
CA ALA A 439 15.70 -33.10 -5.92
C ALA A 439 16.66 -32.00 -6.40
N ASP A 440 17.93 -32.33 -6.64
CA ASP A 440 18.93 -31.39 -7.19
C ASP A 440 18.56 -30.91 -8.59
N LEU A 441 18.01 -31.80 -9.44
CA LEU A 441 17.51 -31.43 -10.77
C LEU A 441 16.30 -30.50 -10.69
N VAL A 442 15.33 -30.81 -9.81
CA VAL A 442 14.17 -29.94 -9.57
C VAL A 442 14.61 -28.57 -9.03
N MET A 443 15.56 -28.56 -8.09
CA MET A 443 16.15 -27.34 -7.53
C MET A 443 16.74 -26.47 -8.62
N LYS A 444 17.56 -27.06 -9.51
CA LYS A 444 18.16 -26.33 -10.64
C LYS A 444 17.10 -25.70 -11.54
N ASN A 445 16.03 -26.43 -11.85
CA ASN A 445 14.94 -25.92 -12.70
C ASN A 445 14.17 -24.78 -12.02
N TRP A 446 13.85 -24.90 -10.73
CA TRP A 446 13.13 -23.87 -9.97
C TRP A 446 13.98 -22.61 -9.76
N LEU A 447 15.29 -22.75 -9.56
CA LEU A 447 16.21 -21.60 -9.52
C LEU A 447 16.26 -20.86 -10.86
N ALA A 448 16.34 -21.59 -11.98
CA ALA A 448 16.31 -21.00 -13.31
C ALA A 448 14.98 -20.27 -13.59
N GLU A 449 13.84 -20.85 -13.18
CA GLU A 449 12.54 -20.18 -13.28
C GLU A 449 12.45 -18.94 -12.38
N GLN A 450 13.03 -19.00 -11.18
CA GLN A 450 13.09 -17.86 -10.29
C GLN A 450 13.87 -16.70 -10.92
N ASP A 451 14.98 -16.98 -11.59
CA ASP A 451 15.77 -15.97 -12.29
C ASP A 451 15.00 -15.40 -13.51
N ALA A 452 14.25 -16.22 -14.23
CA ALA A 452 13.38 -15.77 -15.31
C ALA A 452 12.27 -14.83 -14.81
N GLU A 453 11.60 -15.15 -13.71
CA GLU A 453 10.56 -14.28 -13.13
C GLU A 453 11.16 -13.01 -12.50
N ARG A 454 12.39 -13.08 -11.95
CA ARG A 454 13.15 -11.91 -11.52
C ARG A 454 13.44 -10.96 -12.67
N ALA A 455 13.88 -11.50 -13.82
CA ALA A 455 14.07 -10.72 -15.05
C ALA A 455 12.76 -10.10 -15.54
N LYS A 456 11.66 -10.87 -15.57
CA LYS A 456 10.34 -10.36 -15.93
C LYS A 456 9.87 -9.21 -15.02
N SER A 457 10.07 -9.33 -13.71
CA SER A 457 9.73 -8.25 -12.76
C SER A 457 10.53 -6.97 -12.99
N ARG A 458 11.80 -7.10 -13.41
CA ARG A 458 12.67 -5.98 -13.77
C ARG A 458 12.19 -5.33 -15.07
N ASP A 459 11.89 -6.15 -16.08
CA ASP A 459 11.55 -5.71 -17.43
C ASP A 459 10.20 -4.99 -17.51
N LEU A 460 9.27 -5.31 -16.60
CA LEU A 460 8.02 -4.55 -16.42
C LEU A 460 8.25 -3.11 -15.95
N LEU A 461 9.40 -2.84 -15.32
CA LEU A 461 9.78 -1.51 -14.83
C LEU A 461 10.79 -0.88 -15.82
N ASN A 462 12.09 -0.96 -15.50
CA ASN A 462 13.16 -0.57 -16.40
C ASN A 462 13.88 -1.84 -16.89
N PRO A 463 13.96 -2.13 -18.20
CA PRO A 463 14.52 -3.38 -18.71
C PRO A 463 16.01 -3.56 -18.43
N TYR A 464 16.75 -2.48 -18.18
CA TYR A 464 18.17 -2.55 -17.87
C TYR A 464 18.41 -2.69 -16.36
N PHE A 465 17.70 -1.92 -15.54
CA PHE A 465 18.03 -1.73 -14.12
C PHE A 465 16.87 -2.01 -13.15
N GLY A 466 15.64 -2.19 -13.63
CA GLY A 466 14.44 -2.41 -12.80
C GLY A 466 14.06 -1.22 -11.92
N SER A 467 13.42 -1.51 -10.78
CA SER A 467 12.98 -0.50 -9.79
C SER A 467 14.14 0.38 -9.27
N ILE A 468 13.94 1.68 -9.15
CA ILE A 468 14.84 2.61 -8.47
C ILE A 468 14.94 2.29 -6.98
N PHE A 469 13.88 1.77 -6.37
CA PHE A 469 13.77 1.56 -4.93
C PHE A 469 14.18 0.17 -4.46
N ARG A 470 14.19 -0.83 -5.35
CA ARG A 470 14.34 -2.24 -4.97
C ARG A 470 15.25 -3.03 -5.93
N THR A 471 16.22 -3.74 -5.38
CA THR A 471 16.80 -4.95 -6.02
C THR A 471 15.89 -6.13 -5.71
N HIS A 472 16.00 -7.28 -6.40
CA HIS A 472 15.04 -8.40 -6.33
C HIS A 472 14.31 -8.58 -4.99
N THR A 473 15.04 -8.61 -3.86
CA THR A 473 14.47 -8.73 -2.51
C THR A 473 14.79 -7.55 -1.58
N VAL A 474 15.86 -6.80 -1.83
CA VAL A 474 16.41 -5.81 -0.89
C VAL A 474 16.20 -4.38 -1.41
N PRO A 475 15.93 -3.39 -0.55
CA PRO A 475 15.92 -2.01 -1.00
C PRO A 475 17.26 -1.58 -1.61
N THR A 476 17.23 -0.67 -2.57
CA THR A 476 18.45 -0.11 -3.17
C THR A 476 19.23 0.75 -2.18
N TYR A 477 20.50 1.00 -2.49
CA TYR A 477 21.31 1.96 -1.75
C TYR A 477 20.66 3.35 -1.70
N PHE A 478 20.02 3.77 -2.80
CA PHE A 478 19.24 5.00 -2.89
C PHE A 478 18.08 5.00 -1.89
N HIS A 479 17.23 3.96 -1.90
CA HIS A 479 16.09 3.88 -0.99
C HIS A 479 16.52 3.86 0.49
N ARG A 480 17.59 3.15 0.85
CA ARG A 480 18.09 3.14 2.24
C ARG A 480 18.38 4.55 2.76
N ARG A 481 18.93 5.40 1.91
CA ARG A 481 19.27 6.78 2.26
C ARG A 481 18.04 7.68 2.25
N LEU A 482 17.12 7.50 1.31
CA LEU A 482 15.80 8.14 1.34
C LEU A 482 15.09 7.86 2.66
N ALA A 483 14.93 6.59 3.03
CA ALA A 483 14.24 6.15 4.24
C ALA A 483 14.89 6.67 5.53
N ARG A 484 16.19 7.01 5.47
CA ARG A 484 16.92 7.57 6.60
C ARG A 484 16.72 9.08 6.77
N PHE A 485 16.53 9.82 5.67
CA PHE A 485 16.59 11.28 5.67
C PHE A 485 15.27 11.96 5.35
N ALA A 486 14.25 11.22 4.91
CA ALA A 486 12.92 11.73 4.62
C ALA A 486 11.90 11.07 5.57
N ASP A 487 11.20 11.87 6.38
CA ASP A 487 10.10 11.37 7.21
C ASP A 487 8.96 10.84 6.34
N VAL A 488 8.67 11.56 5.26
CA VAL A 488 7.68 11.17 4.26
C VAL A 488 8.23 11.39 2.85
N TYR A 489 7.70 10.68 1.87
CA TYR A 489 7.99 10.93 0.46
C TYR A 489 6.75 10.76 -0.42
N THR A 490 6.72 11.44 -1.55
CA THR A 490 5.58 11.40 -2.49
C THR A 490 6.01 11.82 -3.90
N SER A 491 5.20 11.56 -4.92
CA SER A 491 5.50 11.94 -6.31
C SER A 491 5.38 13.43 -6.58
N ASN A 492 4.49 14.11 -5.85
CA ASN A 492 4.16 15.50 -6.07
C ASN A 492 3.80 16.19 -4.75
N VAL A 493 4.33 17.39 -4.53
CA VAL A 493 4.04 18.18 -3.32
C VAL A 493 2.54 18.45 -3.15
N CYS A 494 1.78 18.53 -4.23
CA CYS A 494 0.34 18.73 -4.19
C CYS A 494 -0.44 17.53 -3.64
N ASN A 495 0.19 16.36 -3.47
CA ASN A 495 -0.45 15.19 -2.85
C ASN A 495 -0.84 15.44 -1.39
N PHE A 496 -0.22 16.42 -0.71
CA PHE A 496 -0.63 16.87 0.62
C PHE A 496 -2.05 17.45 0.65
N LEU A 497 -2.61 17.91 -0.49
CA LEU A 497 -4.00 18.34 -0.57
C LEU A 497 -5.01 17.24 -0.24
N SER A 498 -4.65 15.98 -0.47
CA SER A 498 -5.52 14.82 -0.26
C SER A 498 -5.72 14.46 1.21
N TYR A 499 -4.98 15.10 2.12
CA TYR A 499 -4.99 14.85 3.56
C TYR A 499 -5.39 16.14 4.28
N PRO A 500 -6.10 16.11 5.42
CA PRO A 500 -6.33 17.31 6.23
C PRO A 500 -5.03 17.78 6.93
N LEU A 501 -4.99 19.02 7.43
CA LEU A 501 -3.79 19.59 8.07
C LEU A 501 -3.53 19.08 9.49
N ASP A 502 -4.41 18.25 10.02
CA ASP A 502 -4.26 17.52 11.29
C ASP A 502 -4.03 16.02 11.07
N TYR A 503 -3.78 15.60 9.82
CA TYR A 503 -3.49 14.22 9.50
C TYR A 503 -2.15 13.78 10.12
N ILE A 504 -2.14 12.56 10.67
CA ILE A 504 -0.93 11.92 11.18
C ILE A 504 -0.56 10.77 10.25
N PHE A 505 0.60 10.88 9.62
CA PHE A 505 1.16 9.78 8.85
C PHE A 505 1.86 8.81 9.80
N PHE A 506 1.48 7.52 9.72
CA PHE A 506 2.15 6.45 10.46
C PHE A 506 2.95 5.56 9.50
N PRO A 507 4.20 5.21 9.84
CA PRO A 507 4.96 4.27 9.04
C PRO A 507 4.34 2.87 9.14
N ARG A 508 4.45 2.10 8.06
CA ARG A 508 4.06 0.69 8.10
C ARG A 508 5.00 -0.06 9.04
N ARG A 509 4.45 -0.86 9.96
CA ARG A 509 5.26 -1.75 10.80
C ARG A 509 5.96 -2.79 9.93
N LEU A 510 7.28 -2.67 9.80
CA LEU A 510 8.11 -3.67 9.14
C LEU A 510 8.42 -4.79 10.13
N ALA A 511 7.94 -5.99 9.83
CA ALA A 511 8.27 -7.17 10.62
C ALA A 511 9.75 -7.52 10.47
N LEU A 512 10.43 -7.76 11.58
CA LEU A 512 11.78 -8.32 11.60
C LEU A 512 11.75 -9.78 11.13
N PRO A 513 12.87 -10.36 10.65
CA PRO A 513 12.88 -11.71 10.09
C PRO A 513 12.39 -12.83 11.05
N HIS A 514 12.44 -12.61 12.37
CA HIS A 514 11.97 -13.56 13.38
C HIS A 514 10.55 -13.25 13.88
N GLU A 515 9.93 -12.16 13.41
CA GLU A 515 8.57 -11.79 13.77
C GLU A 515 7.58 -12.48 12.81
N ASN A 516 6.47 -12.96 13.38
CA ASN A 516 5.37 -13.45 12.56
C ASN A 516 4.75 -12.26 11.82
N VAL A 517 4.84 -12.29 10.49
CA VAL A 517 4.07 -11.41 9.63
C VAL A 517 2.60 -11.84 9.73
N LEU A 518 1.87 -11.25 10.67
CA LEU A 518 0.42 -11.33 10.60
C LEU A 518 0.01 -10.62 9.31
N PRO A 519 -0.74 -11.26 8.40
CA PRO A 519 -1.30 -10.54 7.27
C PRO A 519 -2.03 -9.33 7.84
N THR A 520 -1.81 -8.15 7.27
CA THR A 520 -2.60 -6.95 7.62
C THR A 520 -4.04 -7.41 7.63
N PRO A 521 -4.72 -7.35 8.78
CA PRO A 521 -6.02 -7.96 8.89
C PRO A 521 -6.89 -7.32 7.83
N ASP A 522 -7.37 -8.13 6.88
CA ASP A 522 -8.49 -7.70 6.06
C ASP A 522 -9.61 -7.41 7.05
N LEU A 523 -9.84 -6.12 7.31
CA LEU A 523 -10.82 -5.66 8.26
C LEU A 523 -12.19 -6.26 7.93
N ASN A 524 -12.48 -6.53 6.65
CA ASN A 524 -13.70 -7.21 6.24
C ASN A 524 -13.68 -8.69 6.63
N LEU A 525 -12.55 -9.39 6.47
CA LEU A 525 -12.42 -10.78 6.92
C LEU A 525 -12.49 -10.90 8.45
N LEU A 526 -11.90 -9.94 9.17
CA LEU A 526 -11.98 -9.91 10.62
C LEU A 526 -13.41 -9.58 11.08
N LEU A 527 -14.07 -8.58 10.49
CA LEU A 527 -15.49 -8.30 10.72
C LEU A 527 -16.36 -9.53 10.40
N MET A 528 -16.13 -10.17 9.25
CA MET A 528 -16.88 -11.36 8.83
C MET A 528 -16.70 -12.52 9.81
N LYS A 529 -15.48 -12.77 10.30
CA LYS A 529 -15.24 -13.80 11.32
C LYS A 529 -15.92 -13.45 12.63
N SER A 530 -15.89 -12.20 13.06
CA SER A 530 -16.59 -11.73 14.27
C SER A 530 -18.11 -11.88 14.15
N ILE A 531 -18.69 -11.54 12.99
CA ILE A 531 -20.12 -11.69 12.72
C ILE A 531 -20.52 -13.18 12.64
N SER A 532 -19.73 -13.99 11.94
CA SER A 532 -19.96 -15.43 11.80
C SER A 532 -19.90 -16.16 13.14
N LEU A 533 -18.96 -15.78 14.02
CA LEU A 533 -18.90 -16.29 15.39
C LEU A 533 -20.14 -15.90 16.20
N CYS A 534 -20.61 -14.65 16.09
CA CYS A 534 -21.86 -14.22 16.73
C CYS A 534 -23.07 -15.05 16.26
N VAL A 535 -23.21 -15.29 14.95
CA VAL A 535 -24.29 -16.11 14.39
C VAL A 535 -24.22 -17.54 14.91
N TYR A 536 -23.04 -18.15 14.94
CA TYR A 536 -22.84 -19.51 15.46
C TYR A 536 -23.18 -19.65 16.95
N VAL A 537 -22.90 -18.62 17.76
CA VAL A 537 -23.23 -18.61 19.19
C VAL A 537 -24.72 -18.35 19.43
N CYS A 538 -25.38 -17.56 18.58
CA CYS A 538 -26.76 -17.15 18.78
C CYS A 538 -27.80 -18.12 18.17
N ALA A 539 -27.52 -18.73 17.02
CA ALA A 539 -28.52 -19.47 16.27
C ALA A 539 -28.99 -20.75 17.00
N GLY A 540 -30.31 -20.87 17.21
CA GLY A 540 -30.95 -22.09 17.73
C GLY A 540 -30.74 -22.38 19.24
N ARG A 541 -30.13 -21.46 19.99
CA ARG A 541 -29.89 -21.58 21.44
C ARG A 541 -30.90 -20.77 22.26
N PHE A 542 -31.07 -21.10 23.53
CA PHE A 542 -31.90 -20.31 24.44
C PHE A 542 -31.19 -19.00 24.78
N ASN A 543 -31.96 -17.93 25.01
CA ASN A 543 -31.44 -16.61 25.36
C ASN A 543 -30.43 -16.63 26.52
N ASP A 544 -30.71 -17.45 27.51
CA ASP A 544 -29.84 -17.65 28.66
C ASP A 544 -28.49 -18.25 28.25
N ASP A 545 -28.48 -19.32 27.45
CA ASP A 545 -27.25 -19.91 26.89
C ASP A 545 -26.47 -18.90 26.03
N ILE A 546 -27.19 -18.07 25.25
CA ILE A 546 -26.59 -17.04 24.40
C ILE A 546 -25.91 -15.96 25.24
N THR A 547 -26.59 -15.44 26.26
CA THR A 547 -26.03 -14.39 27.14
C THR A 547 -24.88 -14.91 27.99
N ARG A 548 -24.92 -16.16 28.46
CA ARG A 548 -23.78 -16.81 29.15
C ARG A 548 -22.56 -16.99 28.23
N ALA A 549 -22.79 -17.38 26.98
CA ALA A 549 -21.71 -17.61 26.02
C ALA A 549 -21.08 -16.30 25.50
N LEU A 550 -21.88 -15.25 25.29
CA LEU A 550 -21.40 -13.96 24.80
C LEU A 550 -20.86 -13.05 25.92
N LEU A 551 -21.34 -13.21 27.15
CA LEU A 551 -21.00 -12.35 28.29
C LEU A 551 -20.60 -13.19 29.51
N PRO A 552 -19.52 -13.99 29.44
CA PRO A 552 -19.15 -14.95 30.50
C PRO A 552 -18.87 -14.28 31.85
N ASP A 553 -18.39 -13.04 31.84
CA ASP A 553 -18.01 -12.29 33.05
C ASP A 553 -19.10 -11.36 33.60
N ALA A 554 -20.26 -11.28 32.93
CA ALA A 554 -21.37 -10.44 33.38
C ALA A 554 -22.17 -11.08 34.53
N SER A 555 -22.66 -10.27 35.47
CA SER A 555 -23.57 -10.71 36.52
C SER A 555 -24.92 -11.17 35.95
N GLU A 556 -25.62 -12.03 36.69
CA GLU A 556 -26.98 -12.51 36.33
C GLU A 556 -27.94 -11.33 36.08
N ASP A 557 -27.91 -10.30 36.92
CA ASP A 557 -28.75 -9.10 36.74
C ASP A 557 -28.44 -8.37 35.43
N LYS A 558 -27.15 -8.28 35.06
CA LYS A 558 -26.75 -7.63 33.81
C LYS A 558 -27.16 -8.44 32.58
N ARG A 559 -27.09 -9.77 32.65
CA ARG A 559 -27.57 -10.65 31.58
C ARG A 559 -29.09 -10.53 31.39
N ARG A 560 -29.85 -10.44 32.49
CA ARG A 560 -31.31 -10.20 32.44
C ARG A 560 -31.65 -8.87 31.79
N GLU A 561 -31.00 -7.78 32.19
CA GLU A 561 -31.19 -6.45 31.58
C GLU A 561 -30.96 -6.48 30.06
N ILE A 562 -29.92 -7.19 29.62
CA ILE A 562 -29.58 -7.32 28.19
C ILE A 562 -30.61 -8.20 27.46
N ASP A 563 -31.09 -9.28 28.08
CA ASP A 563 -32.16 -10.10 27.49
C ASP A 563 -33.44 -9.28 27.30
N GLU A 564 -33.85 -8.51 28.31
CA GLU A 564 -35.01 -7.62 28.25
C GLU A 564 -34.86 -6.55 27.16
N ARG A 565 -33.70 -5.92 27.07
CA ARG A 565 -33.42 -4.91 26.04
C ARG A 565 -33.43 -5.48 24.64
N LYS A 566 -32.89 -6.69 24.46
CA LYS A 566 -32.92 -7.41 23.18
C LYS A 566 -34.35 -7.76 22.78
N ASP A 567 -35.15 -8.23 23.73
CA ASP A 567 -36.56 -8.55 23.53
C ASP A 567 -37.37 -7.30 23.11
N LEU A 568 -37.08 -6.13 23.67
CA LEU A 568 -37.66 -4.84 23.26
C LEU A 568 -37.26 -4.43 21.83
N LEU A 569 -35.97 -4.55 21.48
CA LEU A 569 -35.46 -4.25 20.14
C LEU A 569 -36.06 -5.20 19.10
N PHE A 570 -36.16 -6.49 19.41
CA PHE A 570 -36.79 -7.48 18.54
C PHE A 570 -38.26 -7.12 18.28
N HIS A 571 -38.99 -6.70 19.31
CA HIS A 571 -40.39 -6.24 19.16
C HIS A 571 -40.52 -5.03 18.23
N GLN A 572 -39.59 -4.07 18.29
CA GLN A 572 -39.57 -2.93 17.36
C GLN A 572 -39.30 -3.37 15.91
N LEU A 573 -38.29 -4.21 15.70
CA LEU A 573 -37.88 -4.66 14.36
C LEU A 573 -38.96 -5.51 13.68
N VAL A 574 -39.66 -6.37 14.43
CA VAL A 574 -40.75 -7.19 13.90
C VAL A 574 -41.91 -6.33 13.42
N LYS A 575 -42.26 -5.24 14.12
CA LYS A 575 -43.34 -4.34 13.69
C LYS A 575 -43.10 -3.71 12.32
N GLU A 576 -41.84 -3.42 11.99
CA GLU A 576 -41.47 -2.75 10.74
C GLU A 576 -41.30 -3.73 9.57
N ASN A 577 -40.92 -4.98 9.83
CA ASN A 577 -40.41 -5.89 8.79
C ASN A 577 -41.15 -7.24 8.67
N LEU A 578 -42.23 -7.47 9.43
CA LEU A 578 -42.94 -8.74 9.39
C LEU A 578 -43.58 -8.99 8.02
N GLN A 579 -43.35 -10.18 7.46
CA GLN A 579 -43.97 -10.66 6.23
C GLN A 579 -44.48 -12.08 6.45
N PRO A 580 -45.66 -12.47 5.93
CA PRO A 580 -46.15 -13.82 6.06
C PRO A 580 -45.26 -14.79 5.26
N THR A 581 -44.93 -15.94 5.84
CA THR A 581 -44.20 -16.98 5.12
C THR A 581 -44.94 -17.35 3.83
N LYS A 582 -44.21 -17.40 2.70
CA LYS A 582 -44.82 -17.70 1.39
C LYS A 582 -45.65 -18.99 1.45
N GLY A 583 -46.90 -18.89 0.98
CA GLY A 583 -47.89 -19.97 1.00
C GLY A 583 -48.78 -20.02 2.25
N LEU A 584 -48.37 -19.42 3.38
CA LEU A 584 -49.13 -19.47 4.65
C LEU A 584 -50.58 -18.96 4.53
N PRO A 585 -50.89 -17.84 3.84
CA PRO A 585 -52.27 -17.37 3.70
C PRO A 585 -53.20 -18.38 3.00
N ARG A 586 -52.67 -19.17 2.06
CA ARG A 586 -53.45 -20.21 1.36
C ARG A 586 -53.80 -21.36 2.29
N ILE A 587 -52.90 -21.74 3.19
CA ILE A 587 -53.15 -22.78 4.20
C ILE A 587 -54.24 -22.30 5.16
N ILE A 588 -54.11 -21.07 5.66
CA ILE A 588 -55.08 -20.50 6.59
C ILE A 588 -56.47 -20.54 5.96
N ALA A 589 -56.61 -20.11 4.70
CA ALA A 589 -57.87 -20.19 3.96
C ALA A 589 -58.40 -21.64 3.82
N TYR A 590 -57.56 -22.59 3.43
CA TYR A 590 -57.95 -24.02 3.32
C TYR A 590 -58.44 -24.59 4.66
N ILE A 591 -57.75 -24.28 5.76
CA ILE A 591 -58.12 -24.70 7.11
C ILE A 591 -59.44 -24.04 7.54
N GLN A 592 -59.67 -22.78 7.18
CA GLN A 592 -60.95 -22.08 7.45
C GLN A 592 -62.12 -22.77 6.73
N GLU A 593 -61.96 -23.11 5.44
CA GLU A 593 -62.98 -23.81 4.65
C GLU A 593 -63.27 -25.23 5.17
N ASN A 594 -62.27 -25.89 5.78
CA ASN A 594 -62.35 -27.25 6.29
C ASN A 594 -62.33 -27.34 7.82
N ARG A 595 -62.74 -26.27 8.52
CA ARG A 595 -62.49 -26.11 9.97
C ARG A 595 -63.04 -27.24 10.84
N SER A 596 -64.15 -27.86 10.44
CA SER A 596 -64.75 -29.00 11.15
C SER A 596 -63.87 -30.25 11.20
N LYS A 597 -62.85 -30.36 10.33
CA LYS A 597 -61.93 -31.50 10.26
C LYS A 597 -60.69 -31.34 11.13
N PHE A 598 -60.41 -30.14 11.66
CA PHE A 598 -59.14 -29.84 12.31
C PHE A 598 -59.32 -29.22 13.69
N LYS A 599 -58.46 -29.60 14.64
CA LYS A 599 -58.19 -28.80 15.84
C LYS A 599 -56.85 -28.08 15.69
N LEU A 600 -56.83 -26.77 15.93
CA LEU A 600 -55.65 -25.92 15.75
C LEU A 600 -55.12 -25.46 17.09
N GLY A 601 -53.82 -25.62 17.29
CA GLY A 601 -53.13 -25.09 18.45
C GLY A 601 -51.88 -24.32 18.08
N LEU A 602 -51.58 -23.29 18.86
CA LEU A 602 -50.32 -22.54 18.78
C LEU A 602 -49.56 -22.70 20.10
N ALA A 603 -48.30 -23.11 20.01
CA ALA A 603 -47.37 -23.06 21.13
C ALA A 603 -46.15 -22.23 20.73
N THR A 604 -45.77 -21.27 21.56
CA THR A 604 -44.61 -20.41 21.31
C THR A 604 -43.96 -19.96 22.61
N ASN A 605 -42.64 -19.81 22.57
CA ASN A 605 -41.85 -19.19 23.64
C ASN A 605 -41.64 -17.68 23.39
N ALA A 606 -42.27 -17.12 22.35
CA ALA A 606 -42.22 -15.69 22.07
C ALA A 606 -42.94 -14.86 23.15
N ILE A 607 -42.66 -13.56 23.14
CA ILE A 607 -43.31 -12.58 24.01
C ILE A 607 -44.78 -12.44 23.58
N PRO A 608 -45.75 -12.38 24.52
CA PRO A 608 -47.17 -12.28 24.21
C PRO A 608 -47.53 -11.19 23.19
N SER A 609 -46.92 -10.01 23.31
CA SER A 609 -47.15 -8.88 22.40
C SER A 609 -46.72 -9.15 20.95
N VAL A 610 -45.63 -9.93 20.75
CA VAL A 610 -45.16 -10.31 19.42
C VAL A 610 -46.08 -11.36 18.81
N THR A 611 -46.51 -12.33 19.62
CA THR A 611 -47.46 -13.36 19.17
C THR A 611 -48.80 -12.76 18.77
N GLU A 612 -49.35 -11.86 19.59
CA GLU A 612 -50.61 -11.18 19.30
C GLU A 612 -50.52 -10.29 18.05
N PHE A 613 -49.43 -9.53 17.91
CA PHE A 613 -49.17 -8.73 16.72
C PHE A 613 -49.05 -9.60 15.46
N GLY A 614 -48.28 -10.68 15.53
CA GLY A 614 -48.08 -11.59 14.39
C GLY A 614 -49.37 -12.26 13.93
N LEU A 615 -50.21 -12.71 14.86
CA LEU A 615 -51.51 -13.31 14.54
C LEU A 615 -52.48 -12.29 13.93
N THR A 616 -52.53 -11.08 14.48
CA THR A 616 -53.33 -9.97 13.94
C THR A 616 -52.87 -9.63 12.52
N PHE A 617 -51.56 -9.58 12.28
CA PHE A 617 -50.97 -9.25 10.97
C PHE A 617 -51.34 -10.26 9.88
N ILE A 618 -51.38 -11.55 10.21
CA ILE A 618 -51.84 -12.61 9.29
C ILE A 618 -53.35 -12.84 9.32
N LYS A 619 -54.12 -11.92 9.92
CA LYS A 619 -55.60 -11.95 10.01
C LYS A 619 -56.16 -13.20 10.70
N ILE A 620 -55.42 -13.74 11.67
CA ILE A 620 -55.90 -14.80 12.55
C ILE A 620 -56.40 -14.20 13.85
N ASP A 621 -57.67 -14.41 14.15
CA ASP A 621 -58.23 -14.09 15.47
C ASP A 621 -57.93 -15.24 16.45
N MET A 622 -57.20 -14.92 17.52
CA MET A 622 -56.79 -15.85 18.57
C MET A 622 -57.96 -16.57 19.24
N LYS A 623 -59.12 -15.93 19.37
CA LYS A 623 -60.26 -16.47 20.13
C LYS A 623 -61.17 -17.36 19.28
N THR A 624 -61.19 -17.15 17.97
CA THR A 624 -62.13 -17.83 17.07
C THR A 624 -61.44 -18.83 16.14
N PHE A 625 -60.17 -18.62 15.80
CA PHE A 625 -59.45 -19.52 14.89
C PHE A 625 -58.72 -20.66 15.61
N LEU A 626 -58.09 -20.39 16.76
CA LEU A 626 -57.31 -21.38 17.52
C LEU A 626 -58.14 -22.03 18.63
N ASP A 627 -58.07 -23.35 18.75
CA ASP A 627 -58.73 -24.12 19.83
C ASP A 627 -57.93 -24.12 21.13
N ALA A 628 -56.60 -23.95 21.04
CA ALA A 628 -55.74 -23.79 22.20
C ALA A 628 -54.50 -22.94 21.88
N ILE A 629 -54.09 -22.10 22.83
CA ILE A 629 -52.86 -21.32 22.73
C ILE A 629 -52.01 -21.50 23.98
N ILE A 630 -50.70 -21.64 23.78
CA ILE A 630 -49.67 -21.70 24.83
C ILE A 630 -48.60 -20.66 24.48
N ILE A 631 -48.60 -19.53 25.19
CA ILE A 631 -47.53 -18.53 25.13
C ILE A 631 -46.84 -18.57 26.48
N ALA A 632 -45.65 -19.17 26.56
CA ALA A 632 -44.92 -19.25 27.83
C ALA A 632 -43.44 -19.51 27.61
N LYS A 633 -42.65 -18.43 27.71
CA LYS A 633 -41.17 -18.45 27.65
C LYS A 633 -40.55 -19.48 28.61
N GLU A 634 -41.19 -19.75 29.75
CA GLU A 634 -40.71 -20.65 30.81
C GLU A 634 -41.02 -22.14 30.58
N LEU A 635 -41.93 -22.51 29.67
CA LEU A 635 -42.29 -23.92 29.48
C LEU A 635 -41.26 -24.68 28.64
N GLY A 636 -40.48 -23.98 27.82
CA GLY A 636 -39.43 -24.55 26.98
C GLY A 636 -39.89 -25.79 26.24
N ILE A 637 -39.18 -26.92 26.45
CA ILE A 637 -39.44 -28.19 25.77
C ILE A 637 -40.81 -28.81 26.08
N LYS A 638 -41.49 -28.36 27.14
CA LYS A 638 -42.79 -28.90 27.58
C LYS A 638 -44.00 -28.20 26.94
N MET A 639 -43.79 -27.20 26.08
CA MET A 639 -44.88 -26.38 25.52
C MET A 639 -45.91 -27.22 24.74
N TYR A 640 -45.46 -28.17 23.92
CA TYR A 640 -46.34 -29.02 23.13
C TYR A 640 -47.06 -30.10 23.94
N LEU A 641 -46.46 -30.60 25.03
CA LEU A 641 -47.13 -31.49 25.97
C LEU A 641 -48.33 -30.80 26.62
N LYS A 642 -48.21 -29.52 26.97
CA LYS A 642 -49.31 -28.73 27.53
C LYS A 642 -50.37 -28.42 26.47
N LEU A 643 -49.95 -28.11 25.24
CA LEU A 643 -50.86 -27.81 24.12
C LEU A 643 -51.73 -29.03 23.77
N THR A 644 -51.12 -30.19 23.59
CA THR A 644 -51.83 -31.44 23.22
C THR A 644 -52.84 -31.88 24.27
N ARG A 645 -52.53 -31.71 25.57
CA ARG A 645 -53.50 -31.96 26.65
C ARG A 645 -54.72 -31.04 26.57
N ARG A 646 -54.54 -29.77 26.20
CA ARG A 646 -55.65 -28.82 26.03
C ARG A 646 -56.51 -29.15 24.81
N LEU A 647 -55.89 -29.54 23.70
CA LEU A 647 -56.60 -29.87 22.47
C LEU A 647 -57.39 -31.18 22.57
N ASN A 648 -56.99 -32.09 23.47
CA ASN A 648 -57.60 -33.41 23.65
C ASN A 648 -57.79 -34.14 22.30
N VAL A 649 -56.68 -34.44 21.65
CA VAL A 649 -56.59 -35.13 20.35
C VAL A 649 -55.75 -36.40 20.48
N GLU A 650 -56.03 -37.44 19.71
CA GLU A 650 -55.25 -38.70 19.75
C GLU A 650 -53.80 -38.49 19.32
N LYS A 651 -52.89 -39.38 19.76
CA LYS A 651 -51.44 -39.22 19.51
C LYS A 651 -51.08 -39.28 18.02
N ASN A 652 -51.69 -40.19 17.27
CA ASN A 652 -51.34 -40.46 15.87
C ASN A 652 -51.91 -39.43 14.88
N THR A 653 -52.82 -38.56 15.32
CA THR A 653 -53.49 -37.57 14.47
C THR A 653 -52.88 -36.16 14.59
N ARG A 654 -51.74 -36.02 15.27
CA ARG A 654 -51.10 -34.73 15.56
C ARG A 654 -49.97 -34.44 14.58
N ILE A 655 -49.99 -33.24 14.01
CA ILE A 655 -48.88 -32.69 13.23
C ILE A 655 -48.48 -31.31 13.73
N VAL A 656 -47.19 -30.99 13.64
CA VAL A 656 -46.66 -29.66 13.95
C VAL A 656 -45.71 -29.19 12.86
N PHE A 657 -45.75 -27.88 12.60
CA PHE A 657 -44.83 -27.19 11.71
C PHE A 657 -43.87 -26.38 12.57
N GLU A 658 -42.58 -26.65 12.45
CA GLU A 658 -41.54 -26.01 13.26
C GLU A 658 -40.35 -25.62 12.40
N ASP A 659 -39.80 -24.43 12.64
CA ASP A 659 -38.65 -23.89 11.91
C ASP A 659 -37.40 -23.78 12.79
N SER A 660 -37.51 -24.13 14.07
CA SER A 660 -36.41 -24.07 15.02
C SER A 660 -36.02 -25.45 15.58
N ALA A 661 -34.71 -25.67 15.80
CA ALA A 661 -34.22 -26.88 16.45
C ALA A 661 -34.75 -27.06 17.88
N SER A 662 -35.00 -25.97 18.61
CA SER A 662 -35.59 -26.01 19.95
C SER A 662 -37.05 -26.50 19.92
N GLY A 663 -37.81 -26.05 18.92
CA GLY A 663 -39.20 -26.43 18.69
C GLY A 663 -39.36 -27.88 18.23
N VAL A 664 -38.50 -28.32 17.30
CA VAL A 664 -38.45 -29.74 16.88
C VAL A 664 -38.18 -30.66 18.07
N ARG A 665 -37.22 -30.31 18.95
CA ARG A 665 -36.96 -31.09 20.17
C ARG A 665 -38.17 -31.13 21.10
N ALA A 666 -38.89 -30.02 21.26
CA ALA A 666 -40.13 -29.98 22.03
C ALA A 666 -41.23 -30.87 21.42
N ALA A 667 -41.33 -30.91 20.10
CA ALA A 667 -42.28 -31.77 19.39
C ALA A 667 -41.94 -33.25 19.52
N VAL A 668 -40.66 -33.61 19.52
CA VAL A 668 -40.19 -34.98 19.77
C VAL A 668 -40.57 -35.44 21.18
N VAL A 669 -40.33 -34.61 22.20
CA VAL A 669 -40.73 -34.91 23.59
C VAL A 669 -42.24 -35.05 23.74
N ALA A 670 -43.03 -34.31 22.95
CA ALA A 670 -44.48 -34.43 22.90
C ALA A 670 -44.99 -35.55 21.99
N GLU A 671 -44.08 -36.29 21.35
CA GLU A 671 -44.35 -37.40 20.43
C GLU A 671 -45.29 -37.02 19.27
N ILE A 672 -45.13 -35.81 18.74
CA ILE A 672 -45.94 -35.26 17.63
C ILE A 672 -45.21 -35.50 16.31
N LYS A 673 -45.90 -35.83 15.20
CA LYS A 673 -45.28 -35.88 13.87
C LYS A 673 -44.94 -34.44 13.43
N ARG A 674 -43.71 -34.18 12.96
CA ARG A 674 -43.22 -32.82 12.72
C ARG A 674 -42.74 -32.61 11.28
N ILE A 675 -43.13 -31.48 10.70
CA ILE A 675 -42.62 -30.96 9.43
C ILE A 675 -41.69 -29.79 9.73
N GLY A 676 -40.44 -29.88 9.30
CA GLY A 676 -39.43 -28.84 9.43
C GLY A 676 -39.56 -27.78 8.34
N VAL A 677 -39.82 -26.53 8.70
CA VAL A 677 -39.91 -25.41 7.74
C VAL A 677 -38.56 -24.68 7.68
N LEU A 678 -37.93 -24.63 6.50
CA LEU A 678 -36.58 -24.10 6.31
C LEU A 678 -36.53 -22.56 6.25
N THR A 679 -37.28 -21.88 7.13
CA THR A 679 -37.31 -20.42 7.24
C THR A 679 -36.22 -19.87 8.17
N SER A 680 -35.84 -20.62 9.21
CA SER A 680 -34.86 -20.18 10.21
C SER A 680 -33.74 -21.17 10.54
N ALA A 681 -33.79 -22.40 10.02
CA ALA A 681 -32.77 -23.42 10.26
C ALA A 681 -32.45 -24.21 8.98
N GLU A 682 -31.22 -24.72 8.90
CA GLU A 682 -30.77 -25.57 7.80
C GLU A 682 -31.41 -26.97 7.86
N LYS A 683 -31.52 -27.61 6.70
CA LYS A 683 -32.20 -28.89 6.53
C LYS A 683 -31.59 -29.98 7.40
N GLU A 684 -30.28 -30.07 7.38
CA GLU A 684 -29.48 -31.05 8.10
C GLU A 684 -29.73 -30.95 9.61
N THR A 685 -29.84 -29.72 10.13
CA THR A 685 -30.12 -29.47 11.54
C THR A 685 -31.50 -30.00 11.94
N LEU A 686 -32.56 -29.66 11.18
CA LEU A 686 -33.92 -30.09 11.54
C LEU A 686 -34.11 -31.62 11.39
N GLU A 687 -33.47 -32.22 10.38
CA GLU A 687 -33.50 -33.67 10.16
C GLU A 687 -32.79 -34.45 11.27
N GLU A 688 -31.64 -33.96 11.76
CA GLU A 688 -30.92 -34.54 12.90
C GLU A 688 -31.80 -34.55 14.17
N TYR A 689 -32.57 -33.49 14.41
CA TYR A 689 -33.50 -33.42 15.54
C TYR A 689 -34.81 -34.18 15.32
N GLY A 690 -34.94 -34.91 14.20
CA GLY A 690 -35.97 -35.93 14.01
C GLY A 690 -37.21 -35.48 13.25
N THR A 691 -37.13 -34.46 12.38
CA THR A 691 -38.26 -34.12 11.49
C THR A 691 -38.65 -35.28 10.57
N TRP A 692 -39.96 -35.47 10.33
CA TRP A 692 -40.46 -36.49 9.40
C TRP A 692 -40.22 -36.08 7.93
N ARG A 693 -40.38 -34.79 7.65
CA ARG A 693 -40.16 -34.19 6.32
C ARG A 693 -39.74 -32.74 6.51
N THR A 694 -38.90 -32.23 5.60
CA THR A 694 -38.54 -30.81 5.54
C THR A 694 -39.12 -30.15 4.29
N VAL A 695 -39.43 -28.86 4.40
CA VAL A 695 -40.07 -28.06 3.35
C VAL A 695 -39.49 -26.65 3.35
N LYS A 696 -39.27 -26.07 2.17
CA LYS A 696 -38.65 -24.74 2.05
C LYS A 696 -39.52 -23.64 2.66
N ASN A 697 -40.82 -23.72 2.40
CA ASN A 697 -41.88 -22.84 2.90
C ASN A 697 -43.22 -23.55 2.66
N PHE A 698 -44.34 -22.82 2.72
CA PHE A 698 -45.68 -23.35 2.53
C PHE A 698 -46.17 -23.38 1.08
N GLU A 699 -45.36 -22.93 0.13
CA GLU A 699 -45.70 -22.86 -1.28
C GLU A 699 -45.57 -24.23 -1.96
N GLY A 700 -46.57 -24.62 -2.74
CA GLY A 700 -46.57 -25.90 -3.47
C GLY A 700 -46.79 -27.15 -2.62
N MET A 701 -47.11 -27.02 -1.32
CA MET A 701 -47.51 -28.16 -0.50
C MET A 701 -48.89 -28.69 -0.91
N ASN A 702 -48.99 -30.01 -1.07
CA ASN A 702 -50.26 -30.71 -1.21
C ASN A 702 -50.81 -31.08 0.19
N TRP A 703 -51.84 -30.36 0.62
CA TRP A 703 -52.42 -30.52 1.96
C TRP A 703 -53.16 -31.85 2.11
N ASP A 704 -53.86 -32.31 1.07
CA ASP A 704 -54.57 -33.59 1.10
C ASP A 704 -53.59 -34.76 1.28
N GLU A 705 -52.40 -34.69 0.67
CA GLU A 705 -51.31 -35.68 0.84
C GLU A 705 -50.77 -35.70 2.28
N ILE A 706 -50.50 -34.52 2.86
CA ILE A 706 -49.99 -34.38 4.24
C ILE A 706 -51.00 -34.92 5.26
N PHE A 707 -52.29 -34.62 5.06
CA PHE A 707 -53.35 -35.08 5.96
C PHE A 707 -53.71 -36.55 5.77
N THR A 708 -53.62 -37.09 4.54
CA THR A 708 -53.79 -38.54 4.29
C THR A 708 -52.67 -39.36 4.94
N ALA A 709 -51.44 -38.82 4.99
CA ALA A 709 -50.31 -39.44 5.69
C ALA A 709 -50.43 -39.47 7.23
N LEU A 710 -51.44 -38.78 7.81
CA LEU A 710 -51.76 -38.85 9.24
C LEU A 710 -52.78 -39.96 9.58
N THR A 711 -53.59 -40.41 8.61
CA THR A 711 -54.59 -41.47 8.79
C THR A 711 -54.08 -42.89 8.50
N LEU A 712 -52.88 -43.04 7.92
CA LEU A 712 -52.28 -44.31 7.50
C LEU A 712 -51.17 -44.85 8.46
N CYS A 713 -51.15 -44.45 9.73
CA CYS A 713 -50.16 -44.91 10.72
C CYS A 713 -50.78 -45.44 12.01
#